data_AF-D2W3C3-F1
#
_entry.id   AF-D2W3C3-F1
#
_cell.length_a   1.000
_cell.length_b   1.000
_cell.length_c   1.000
_cell.angle_alpha   90.00
_cell.angle_beta   90.00
_cell.angle_gamma   90.00
#
_symmetry.space_group_name_H-M   'P 1'
#
loop_
_entity.id
_entity.type
_entity.pdbx_description
1 polymer ?
#
loop_
_entity_poly.entity_id
_entity_poly.type
_entity_poly.pdbx_seq_one_letter_code
_entity_poly.pdbx_strand_id
1 'polypeptide(L)'
;MSEIGANHQQQKIVDHTGVKGRSGKRGSDGLHGAIGEEGKHALNATYGCEGESGGRGGNGYSGGHGGHGEDAESGMNGNPIKIILEGDISSNNMVVSGDLEYKGCVCEISCVSNGGDGGNGGDGGNGGNGGNGGKGGNGGIGGKGKKGTKGHNGEEGKSGADGGDGGYGGCGGYGGRGGNGGNGGIIHIDAINPYLLDYCFATSSGGKYGLGGSAGSAGQGGLGGESGGEGGEPGESTKKIVSINPKDNSPIEEEIKYEKGIQGRSGLNGKTGSIGGNGTSGFNGHKGVDGSSGTILYRILDPQTRLVKEQSPIKYKIYMSDFKIIPVVDDGIIEPGEEILIKSFKIRNSGGLTAPPGAVFQVNNGENFTSNGMVYLLGQALAPDEEITVKDFEFKGKIAERARTQVMNYGSYRDTASFTTCTKYFDRVHHSGKEGSMFIQLPIEIQSVSSTRVLDKKGRGNISIIVKNVSGLDKGGDGSKIGLRLNYDPKIQVSDFGIPSCVMDKQNSSLFIDVTNISSLSTFEQKVEFSISEHVSYFERVSVSVTLVYKGDDIEKHNMDIRIAPSYVPIKEGEENPYDILFFTDLHISQTEYNCYMTIFDGLSLRANVWDIELNNGVSYLNDDGVNRHRDSWIIGNQGKSIVFPMKHPKQIELMNPKDIVQVLKSSVDGGLILIGELTTDEFISHMKTGATETPIPDDVISDSFVFSKPTEEIFKQKCEEFVKQLSNATIASNISLGELNFKPRKIGTLKTLMGDAKYLVVGLSAAANCYGCHFPSKDFLSFSSDNSGKLVTSQGKGLIFLSTLLSLPVPKLFQILSKPTDYLKNLTFSNEYSGKDETYYDVIICAIYCRLYSCLIFNVRLEETLFSVLEQSESLINTSTVDSSLKDAIFESLFVAFCHLHFQIKWKVSTFKTIQQKELYDRFMDTLSLILYKQIGEQKLKIFKKKINEKVKNLQKDNFLYPFDGVLQRLMVGGNHLAVEKEMRVVESKVPSGIFSSATSDSPAHFLD
;
A
#
# COMPACT_ATOMS: atom_id res chain seq x y z
N MET A 1 -13.61 -62.43 14.38
CA MET A 1 -15.09 -62.42 14.27
C MET A 1 -15.49 -60.98 14.00
N SER A 2 -15.55 -60.62 12.72
CA SER A 2 -15.73 -59.26 12.22
C SER A 2 -16.87 -59.32 11.21
N GLU A 3 -18.10 -59.28 11.71
CA GLU A 3 -19.31 -59.04 10.94
C GLU A 3 -20.44 -58.71 11.91
N ILE A 4 -20.55 -57.43 12.28
CA ILE A 4 -21.83 -56.85 12.69
C ILE A 4 -21.97 -55.59 11.85
N GLY A 5 -22.79 -55.71 10.81
CA GLY A 5 -23.10 -54.64 9.88
C GLY A 5 -23.70 -53.43 10.59
N ALA A 6 -23.64 -52.31 9.88
CA ALA A 6 -24.37 -51.10 10.18
C ALA A 6 -25.89 -51.39 10.23
N ASN A 7 -26.37 -51.86 11.38
CA ASN A 7 -27.78 -51.85 11.69
C ASN A 7 -28.19 -50.38 11.76
N HIS A 8 -28.98 -49.92 10.79
CA HIS A 8 -29.82 -48.75 10.96
C HIS A 8 -30.50 -48.88 12.34
N GLN A 9 -30.07 -48.06 13.31
CA GLN A 9 -30.76 -47.99 14.59
C GLN A 9 -32.20 -47.61 14.28
N GLN A 10 -33.14 -48.53 14.52
CA GLN A 10 -34.56 -48.27 14.29
C GLN A 10 -35.00 -47.15 15.23
N GLN A 11 -35.12 -45.93 14.73
CA GLN A 11 -35.74 -44.86 15.49
C GLN A 11 -37.25 -45.13 15.60
N LYS A 12 -37.81 -45.03 16.80
CA LYS A 12 -39.26 -45.03 17.04
C LYS A 12 -39.71 -43.61 17.36
N ILE A 13 -40.80 -43.19 16.73
CA ILE A 13 -41.30 -41.81 16.82
C ILE A 13 -42.73 -41.85 17.32
N VAL A 14 -43.04 -41.03 18.33
CA VAL A 14 -44.39 -40.66 18.74
C VAL A 14 -44.56 -39.16 18.48
N ASP A 15 -45.47 -38.81 17.58
CA ASP A 15 -45.71 -37.44 17.13
C ASP A 15 -47.18 -37.06 17.35
N HIS A 16 -47.38 -36.15 18.29
CA HIS A 16 -48.66 -35.60 18.72
C HIS A 16 -48.76 -34.11 18.35
N THR A 17 -48.09 -33.69 17.27
CA THR A 17 -48.11 -32.30 16.78
C THR A 17 -49.52 -31.83 16.40
N GLY A 18 -49.86 -30.62 16.81
CA GLY A 18 -51.15 -29.99 16.54
C GLY A 18 -51.36 -29.69 15.05
N VAL A 19 -52.61 -29.77 14.61
CA VAL A 19 -53.00 -29.49 13.21
C VAL A 19 -52.96 -27.99 12.93
N LYS A 20 -52.50 -27.62 11.73
CA LYS A 20 -52.49 -26.24 11.23
C LYS A 20 -53.91 -25.68 11.01
N GLY A 21 -54.13 -24.42 11.41
CA GLY A 21 -55.37 -23.68 11.19
C GLY A 21 -55.62 -23.31 9.72
N ARG A 22 -56.89 -23.27 9.33
CA ARG A 22 -57.32 -22.92 7.96
C ARG A 22 -57.25 -21.41 7.69
N SER A 23 -56.74 -21.03 6.52
CA SER A 23 -56.75 -19.63 6.06
C SER A 23 -58.13 -19.15 5.61
N GLY A 24 -58.41 -17.86 5.80
CA GLY A 24 -59.64 -17.20 5.37
C GLY A 24 -59.67 -16.87 3.87
N LYS A 25 -60.87 -16.73 3.30
CA LYS A 25 -61.07 -16.38 1.88
C LYS A 25 -61.10 -14.87 1.64
N ARG A 26 -60.70 -14.46 0.44
CA ARG A 26 -60.76 -13.06 -0.01
C ARG A 26 -62.20 -12.59 -0.26
N GLY A 27 -62.48 -11.33 0.07
CA GLY A 27 -63.74 -10.62 -0.21
C GLY A 27 -63.89 -10.18 -1.68
N SER A 28 -65.14 -10.04 -2.14
CA SER A 28 -65.46 -9.68 -3.53
C SER A 28 -65.30 -8.19 -3.82
N ASP A 29 -64.83 -7.82 -5.02
CA ASP A 29 -64.74 -6.41 -5.43
C ASP A 29 -66.15 -5.82 -5.74
N GLY A 30 -66.30 -4.50 -5.56
CA GLY A 30 -67.50 -3.74 -5.80
C GLY A 30 -67.67 -3.30 -7.26
N LEU A 31 -68.91 -3.19 -7.72
CA LEU A 31 -69.24 -2.87 -9.12
C LEU A 31 -69.06 -1.38 -9.43
N HIS A 32 -68.62 -1.02 -10.64
CA HIS A 32 -68.53 0.37 -11.07
C HIS A 32 -69.90 0.99 -11.36
N GLY A 33 -70.05 2.29 -11.09
CA GLY A 33 -71.23 3.09 -11.40
C GLY A 33 -71.30 3.50 -12.87
N ALA A 34 -72.52 3.57 -13.41
CA ALA A 34 -72.78 3.97 -14.80
C ALA A 34 -72.75 5.49 -15.01
N ILE A 35 -72.47 5.92 -16.24
CA ILE A 35 -72.40 7.33 -16.66
C ILE A 35 -73.83 7.92 -16.81
N GLY A 36 -74.02 9.20 -16.49
CA GLY A 36 -75.26 9.94 -16.63
C GLY A 36 -75.54 10.42 -18.06
N GLU A 37 -76.82 10.59 -18.40
CA GLU A 37 -77.27 10.95 -19.76
C GLU A 37 -76.97 12.41 -20.13
N GLU A 38 -76.73 12.71 -21.42
CA GLU A 38 -76.50 14.08 -21.90
C GLU A 38 -77.81 14.89 -22.07
N GLY A 39 -77.72 16.21 -21.84
CA GLY A 39 -78.82 17.16 -21.96
C GLY A 39 -79.09 17.59 -23.41
N LYS A 40 -80.37 17.74 -23.76
CA LYS A 40 -80.80 18.07 -25.14
C LYS A 40 -80.55 19.55 -25.50
N HIS A 41 -80.02 19.81 -26.69
CA HIS A 41 -79.83 21.17 -27.22
C HIS A 41 -81.16 21.82 -27.65
N ALA A 42 -81.28 23.14 -27.50
CA ALA A 42 -82.46 23.92 -27.87
C ALA A 42 -82.53 24.29 -29.36
N LEU A 43 -83.74 24.61 -29.85
CA LEU A 43 -83.99 25.02 -31.23
C LEU A 43 -83.85 26.55 -31.40
N ASN A 44 -83.32 26.98 -32.55
CA ASN A 44 -83.11 28.41 -32.88
C ASN A 44 -84.42 29.10 -33.30
N ALA A 45 -84.55 30.40 -32.99
CA ALA A 45 -85.75 31.17 -33.34
C ALA A 45 -85.80 31.64 -34.81
N THR A 46 -87.01 31.87 -35.33
CA THR A 46 -87.25 32.52 -36.63
C THR A 46 -87.79 33.94 -36.44
N TYR A 47 -87.52 34.81 -37.43
CA TYR A 47 -87.76 36.28 -37.45
C TYR A 47 -88.84 36.82 -36.49
N GLY A 48 -88.40 37.51 -35.43
CA GLY A 48 -89.28 38.22 -34.47
C GLY A 48 -89.82 37.42 -33.29
N CYS A 49 -89.17 36.31 -32.91
CA CYS A 49 -89.42 35.52 -31.70
C CYS A 49 -88.09 35.19 -30.97
N GLU A 50 -88.16 34.93 -29.66
CA GLU A 50 -87.00 34.51 -28.83
C GLU A 50 -86.73 33.00 -28.97
N GLY A 51 -85.47 32.55 -28.76
CA GLY A 51 -85.08 31.12 -28.77
C GLY A 51 -85.43 30.38 -27.47
N GLU A 52 -85.25 29.04 -27.43
CA GLU A 52 -85.44 28.19 -26.21
C GLU A 52 -84.12 27.95 -25.45
N SER A 53 -84.19 27.57 -24.16
CA SER A 53 -83.02 27.15 -23.36
C SER A 53 -82.75 25.65 -23.49
N GLY A 54 -81.49 25.22 -23.41
CA GLY A 54 -81.12 23.80 -23.46
C GLY A 54 -81.50 23.00 -22.20
N GLY A 55 -81.41 21.67 -22.26
CA GLY A 55 -81.72 20.76 -21.15
C GLY A 55 -80.51 20.33 -20.32
N ARG A 56 -80.68 20.05 -19.02
CA ARG A 56 -79.58 19.69 -18.10
C ARG A 56 -79.07 18.26 -18.33
N GLY A 57 -77.77 18.03 -18.15
CA GLY A 57 -77.19 16.67 -18.11
C GLY A 57 -77.55 15.89 -16.84
N GLY A 58 -77.64 14.56 -16.94
CA GLY A 58 -77.96 13.64 -15.84
C GLY A 58 -76.75 13.24 -15.00
N ASN A 59 -76.95 12.86 -13.74
CA ASN A 59 -75.87 12.51 -12.83
C ASN A 59 -75.36 11.07 -13.06
N GLY A 60 -74.08 10.83 -12.76
CA GLY A 60 -73.51 9.49 -12.75
C GLY A 60 -73.89 8.67 -11.51
N TYR A 61 -73.94 7.35 -11.64
CA TYR A 61 -74.28 6.43 -10.55
C TYR A 61 -73.07 6.14 -9.66
N SER A 62 -73.31 5.86 -8.38
CA SER A 62 -72.22 5.51 -7.45
C SER A 62 -71.75 4.06 -7.64
N GLY A 63 -70.47 3.80 -7.41
CA GLY A 63 -69.91 2.45 -7.40
C GLY A 63 -70.19 1.71 -6.09
N GLY A 64 -70.25 0.37 -6.16
CA GLY A 64 -70.54 -0.52 -5.05
C GLY A 64 -69.34 -0.76 -4.11
N HIS A 65 -69.62 -1.16 -2.87
CA HIS A 65 -68.58 -1.46 -1.88
C HIS A 65 -67.95 -2.85 -2.10
N GLY A 66 -66.66 -2.98 -1.80
CA GLY A 66 -65.97 -4.26 -1.74
C GLY A 66 -66.28 -5.03 -0.45
N GLY A 67 -66.40 -6.37 -0.55
CA GLY A 67 -66.66 -7.28 0.55
C GLY A 67 -65.42 -7.49 1.44
N HIS A 68 -65.63 -7.83 2.71
CA HIS A 68 -64.54 -8.10 3.65
C HIS A 68 -63.94 -9.50 3.43
N GLY A 69 -62.65 -9.67 3.74
CA GLY A 69 -62.02 -10.98 3.80
C GLY A 69 -62.41 -11.74 5.06
N GLU A 70 -62.47 -13.07 4.98
CA GLU A 70 -62.81 -13.94 6.11
C GLU A 70 -61.61 -14.07 7.08
N ASP A 71 -61.90 -14.16 8.37
CA ASP A 71 -60.90 -14.48 9.40
C ASP A 71 -60.41 -15.93 9.26
N ALA A 72 -59.20 -16.19 9.75
CA ALA A 72 -58.59 -17.51 9.75
C ALA A 72 -58.73 -18.25 11.09
N GLU A 73 -58.60 -19.58 11.02
CA GLU A 73 -58.65 -20.46 12.20
C GLU A 73 -57.27 -20.55 12.87
N SER A 74 -57.27 -20.73 14.19
CA SER A 74 -56.04 -20.95 14.96
C SER A 74 -55.53 -22.39 14.79
N GLY A 75 -54.22 -22.60 14.93
CA GLY A 75 -53.64 -23.93 15.01
C GLY A 75 -54.00 -24.65 16.30
N MET A 76 -54.10 -25.97 16.24
CA MET A 76 -54.40 -26.80 17.43
C MET A 76 -53.15 -26.97 18.29
N ASN A 77 -53.34 -27.15 19.60
CA ASN A 77 -52.23 -27.45 20.50
C ASN A 77 -51.66 -28.85 20.22
N GLY A 78 -50.40 -29.07 20.57
CA GLY A 78 -49.82 -30.41 20.63
C GLY A 78 -50.46 -31.22 21.76
N ASN A 79 -50.73 -32.51 21.51
CA ASN A 79 -51.32 -33.39 22.52
C ASN A 79 -50.24 -33.91 23.48
N PRO A 80 -50.56 -34.12 24.76
CA PRO A 80 -49.59 -34.65 25.71
C PRO A 80 -49.05 -36.02 25.26
N ILE A 81 -47.80 -36.30 25.60
CA ILE A 81 -47.16 -37.60 25.41
C ILE A 81 -46.71 -38.12 26.78
N LYS A 82 -47.02 -39.36 27.10
CA LYS A 82 -46.52 -40.10 28.25
C LYS A 82 -46.02 -41.47 27.81
N ILE A 83 -44.74 -41.71 28.07
CA ILE A 83 -44.12 -43.02 27.86
C ILE A 83 -43.40 -43.50 29.12
N ILE A 84 -43.34 -44.82 29.30
CA ILE A 84 -42.60 -45.49 30.37
C ILE A 84 -41.56 -46.41 29.73
N LEU A 85 -40.29 -46.21 30.11
CA LEU A 85 -39.13 -46.98 29.67
C LEU A 85 -38.76 -48.01 30.73
N GLU A 86 -38.79 -49.28 30.33
CA GLU A 86 -38.37 -50.42 31.14
C GLU A 86 -37.37 -51.29 30.38
N GLY A 87 -36.68 -52.15 31.11
CA GLY A 87 -35.71 -53.08 30.55
C GLY A 87 -34.30 -52.84 31.06
N ASP A 88 -33.37 -53.44 30.36
CA ASP A 88 -31.97 -53.51 30.75
C ASP A 88 -31.07 -53.42 29.53
N ILE A 89 -30.15 -52.46 29.59
CA ILE A 89 -29.22 -52.19 28.50
C ILE A 89 -28.19 -53.31 28.39
N SER A 90 -27.81 -53.96 29.49
CA SER A 90 -26.80 -55.01 29.46
C SER A 90 -27.28 -56.25 28.69
N SER A 91 -28.58 -56.55 28.77
CA SER A 91 -29.25 -57.59 27.98
C SER A 91 -29.79 -57.08 26.64
N ASN A 92 -29.48 -55.83 26.26
CA ASN A 92 -29.97 -55.15 25.06
C ASN A 92 -31.49 -55.29 24.88
N ASN A 93 -32.26 -55.06 25.94
CA ASN A 93 -33.71 -55.20 25.93
C ASN A 93 -34.39 -53.93 26.45
N MET A 94 -35.35 -53.40 25.68
CA MET A 94 -36.14 -52.22 26.04
C MET A 94 -37.63 -52.48 25.80
N VAL A 95 -38.43 -52.06 26.77
CA VAL A 95 -39.90 -52.02 26.69
C VAL A 95 -40.32 -50.56 26.85
N VAL A 96 -41.08 -50.05 25.89
CA VAL A 96 -41.75 -48.75 25.96
C VAL A 96 -43.24 -49.02 26.02
N SER A 97 -43.93 -48.37 26.97
CA SER A 97 -45.39 -48.45 27.11
C SER A 97 -46.01 -47.06 27.27
N GLY A 98 -47.30 -46.91 26.98
CA GLY A 98 -48.03 -45.63 27.02
C GLY A 98 -48.45 -45.18 25.62
N ASP A 99 -48.12 -43.94 25.24
CA ASP A 99 -48.44 -43.42 23.90
C ASP A 99 -47.58 -44.06 22.79
N LEU A 100 -46.57 -44.83 23.16
CA LEU A 100 -45.80 -45.69 22.27
C LEU A 100 -45.66 -47.07 22.90
N GLU A 101 -46.05 -48.12 22.18
CA GLU A 101 -45.87 -49.51 22.58
C GLU A 101 -44.73 -50.14 21.77
N TYR A 102 -43.64 -50.51 22.44
CA TYR A 102 -42.47 -51.14 21.83
C TYR A 102 -41.86 -52.18 22.77
N LYS A 103 -41.46 -53.32 22.21
CA LYS A 103 -40.72 -54.36 22.93
C LYS A 103 -39.67 -54.95 21.99
N GLY A 104 -38.40 -54.82 22.33
CA GLY A 104 -37.31 -55.30 21.49
C GLY A 104 -35.94 -54.84 21.97
N CYS A 105 -35.00 -54.72 21.03
CA CYS A 105 -33.66 -54.23 21.33
C CYS A 105 -33.66 -52.75 21.74
N VAL A 106 -32.63 -52.31 22.47
CA VAL A 106 -32.48 -50.89 22.79
C VAL A 106 -32.38 -50.09 21.49
N CYS A 107 -33.19 -49.04 21.36
CA CYS A 107 -33.26 -48.19 20.17
C CYS A 107 -33.58 -46.74 20.54
N GLU A 108 -33.44 -45.81 19.59
CA GLU A 108 -33.72 -44.40 19.85
C GLU A 108 -35.22 -44.10 19.80
N ILE A 109 -35.71 -43.36 20.80
CA ILE A 109 -37.10 -42.92 20.91
C ILE A 109 -37.16 -41.41 20.75
N SER A 110 -38.03 -40.92 19.87
CA SER A 110 -38.30 -39.50 19.66
C SER A 110 -39.74 -39.18 20.00
N CYS A 111 -39.94 -38.22 20.91
CA CYS A 111 -41.25 -37.71 21.30
C CYS A 111 -41.41 -36.28 20.79
N VAL A 112 -42.43 -36.03 19.97
CA VAL A 112 -42.69 -34.72 19.36
C VAL A 112 -44.11 -34.28 19.68
N SER A 113 -44.29 -33.15 20.34
CA SER A 113 -45.61 -32.58 20.64
C SER A 113 -45.60 -31.07 20.42
N ASN A 114 -45.45 -30.66 19.17
CA ASN A 114 -45.46 -29.25 18.81
C ASN A 114 -46.89 -28.72 18.62
N GLY A 115 -47.11 -27.42 18.77
CA GLY A 115 -48.37 -26.80 18.38
C GLY A 115 -48.47 -26.60 16.86
N GLY A 116 -49.68 -26.61 16.32
CA GLY A 116 -49.95 -26.34 14.90
C GLY A 116 -49.90 -24.84 14.59
N ASP A 117 -49.51 -24.48 13.37
CA ASP A 117 -49.49 -23.08 12.94
C ASP A 117 -50.92 -22.52 12.74
N GLY A 118 -51.12 -21.21 12.93
CA GLY A 118 -52.37 -20.51 12.59
C GLY A 118 -52.55 -20.28 11.09
N GLY A 119 -53.79 -20.17 10.63
CA GLY A 119 -54.13 -19.82 9.24
C GLY A 119 -54.02 -18.32 8.95
N ASN A 120 -53.82 -17.92 7.70
CA ASN A 120 -53.77 -16.51 7.30
C ASN A 120 -55.16 -15.96 6.99
N GLY A 121 -55.50 -14.75 7.44
CA GLY A 121 -56.77 -14.09 7.11
C GLY A 121 -56.88 -13.73 5.63
N GLY A 122 -58.11 -13.68 5.10
CA GLY A 122 -58.37 -13.36 3.70
C GLY A 122 -58.33 -11.85 3.41
N ASP A 123 -57.97 -11.45 2.20
CA ASP A 123 -57.93 -10.02 1.83
C ASP A 123 -59.35 -9.45 1.62
N GLY A 124 -59.54 -8.14 1.82
CA GLY A 124 -60.76 -7.42 1.45
C GLY A 124 -60.83 -7.14 -0.07
N GLY A 125 -62.04 -7.05 -0.61
CA GLY A 125 -62.31 -6.67 -1.99
C GLY A 125 -62.29 -5.15 -2.19
N ASN A 126 -61.94 -4.68 -3.38
CA ASN A 126 -61.86 -3.25 -3.70
C ASN A 126 -63.26 -2.64 -3.90
N GLY A 127 -63.45 -1.35 -3.65
CA GLY A 127 -64.67 -0.63 -4.01
C GLY A 127 -64.71 -0.26 -5.48
N GLY A 128 -65.91 -0.22 -6.07
CA GLY A 128 -66.11 0.17 -7.46
C GLY A 128 -66.12 1.69 -7.64
N ASN A 129 -65.54 2.20 -8.73
CA ASN A 129 -65.60 3.63 -9.07
C ASN A 129 -67.03 4.11 -9.38
N GLY A 130 -67.36 5.37 -9.08
CA GLY A 130 -68.58 6.03 -9.53
C GLY A 130 -68.52 6.42 -11.01
N GLY A 131 -69.67 6.50 -11.66
CA GLY A 131 -69.80 6.90 -13.06
C GLY A 131 -69.85 8.41 -13.24
N ASN A 132 -69.49 8.90 -14.42
CA ASN A 132 -69.44 10.34 -14.70
C ASN A 132 -70.84 10.94 -14.94
N GLY A 133 -71.03 12.24 -14.70
CA GLY A 133 -72.26 12.96 -15.09
C GLY A 133 -72.26 13.34 -16.57
N GLY A 134 -73.45 13.46 -17.17
CA GLY A 134 -73.66 13.85 -18.56
C GLY A 134 -73.58 15.36 -18.78
N LYS A 135 -73.27 15.78 -20.02
CA LYS A 135 -73.12 17.19 -20.40
C LYS A 135 -74.45 17.94 -20.48
N GLY A 136 -74.46 19.26 -20.32
CA GLY A 136 -75.67 20.07 -20.48
C GLY A 136 -75.89 20.55 -21.93
N GLY A 137 -77.15 20.76 -22.32
CA GLY A 137 -77.54 21.15 -23.67
C GLY A 137 -77.50 22.68 -23.90
N ASN A 138 -77.16 23.08 -25.13
CA ASN A 138 -76.98 24.49 -25.54
C ASN A 138 -78.32 25.25 -25.70
N GLY A 139 -78.32 26.55 -25.45
CA GLY A 139 -79.45 27.47 -25.67
C GLY A 139 -79.55 27.97 -27.12
N GLY A 140 -80.76 28.34 -27.55
CA GLY A 140 -81.08 28.73 -28.92
C GLY A 140 -80.78 30.20 -29.22
N ILE A 141 -80.41 30.47 -30.48
CA ILE A 141 -80.07 31.81 -31.03
C ILE A 141 -81.34 32.70 -31.15
N GLY A 142 -81.22 33.99 -30.82
CA GLY A 142 -82.30 34.99 -30.88
C GLY A 142 -82.65 35.48 -32.30
N GLY A 143 -83.92 35.84 -32.54
CA GLY A 143 -84.44 36.20 -33.87
C GLY A 143 -83.99 37.58 -34.41
N LYS A 144 -83.80 37.69 -35.74
CA LYS A 144 -83.46 38.96 -36.44
C LYS A 144 -84.65 39.95 -36.48
N GLY A 145 -84.38 41.27 -36.38
CA GLY A 145 -85.39 42.34 -36.31
C GLY A 145 -86.18 42.58 -37.63
N LYS A 146 -87.46 43.00 -37.54
CA LYS A 146 -88.37 43.19 -38.70
C LYS A 146 -87.99 44.40 -39.59
N LYS A 147 -88.12 44.25 -40.92
CA LYS A 147 -87.92 45.33 -41.91
C LYS A 147 -89.11 46.31 -41.91
N GLY A 148 -88.90 47.56 -41.48
CA GLY A 148 -89.90 48.64 -41.50
C GLY A 148 -89.25 50.02 -41.71
N THR A 149 -90.02 51.05 -42.07
CA THR A 149 -89.52 52.39 -42.42
C THR A 149 -88.80 53.12 -41.27
N LYS A 150 -88.94 52.62 -40.03
CA LYS A 150 -88.04 52.84 -38.89
C LYS A 150 -87.53 51.46 -38.43
N GLY A 151 -86.22 51.23 -38.37
CA GLY A 151 -85.67 49.91 -38.00
C GLY A 151 -85.86 49.60 -36.51
N HIS A 152 -86.24 48.37 -36.17
CA HIS A 152 -86.34 47.87 -34.77
C HIS A 152 -85.06 47.10 -34.34
N ASN A 153 -84.83 46.99 -33.03
CA ASN A 153 -83.70 46.27 -32.41
C ASN A 153 -83.82 44.74 -32.60
N GLY A 154 -82.71 44.00 -32.53
CA GLY A 154 -82.69 42.52 -32.53
C GLY A 154 -82.90 41.93 -31.12
N GLU A 155 -83.37 40.68 -31.02
CA GLU A 155 -83.71 40.02 -29.75
C GLU A 155 -82.50 39.29 -29.11
N GLU A 156 -82.56 39.04 -27.79
CA GLU A 156 -81.51 38.39 -27.01
C GLU A 156 -81.51 36.85 -27.22
N GLY A 157 -80.33 36.22 -27.19
CA GLY A 157 -80.22 34.77 -27.17
C GLY A 157 -80.42 34.18 -25.76
N LYS A 158 -80.83 32.91 -25.65
CA LYS A 158 -81.13 32.27 -24.34
C LYS A 158 -79.97 31.43 -23.81
N SER A 159 -79.86 31.32 -22.48
CA SER A 159 -78.79 30.57 -21.82
C SER A 159 -78.87 29.04 -22.07
N GLY A 160 -77.72 28.37 -22.11
CA GLY A 160 -77.66 26.90 -22.08
C GLY A 160 -77.69 26.33 -20.65
N ALA A 161 -77.85 25.01 -20.52
CA ALA A 161 -78.13 24.35 -19.23
C ALA A 161 -76.94 23.59 -18.65
N ASP A 162 -76.92 23.40 -17.32
CA ASP A 162 -75.79 22.82 -16.59
C ASP A 162 -75.51 21.33 -16.92
N GLY A 163 -74.28 20.87 -16.70
CA GLY A 163 -73.94 19.45 -16.67
C GLY A 163 -74.47 18.72 -15.42
N GLY A 164 -74.50 17.39 -15.48
CA GLY A 164 -74.84 16.52 -14.34
C GLY A 164 -73.61 16.19 -13.48
N ASP A 165 -73.81 15.89 -12.20
CA ASP A 165 -72.74 15.56 -11.26
C ASP A 165 -72.23 14.11 -11.44
N GLY A 166 -70.99 13.81 -11.11
CA GLY A 166 -70.48 12.44 -11.09
C GLY A 166 -70.90 11.65 -9.84
N GLY A 167 -70.99 10.33 -9.96
CA GLY A 167 -71.35 9.42 -8.87
C GLY A 167 -70.19 9.15 -7.90
N TYR A 168 -70.48 8.72 -6.68
CA TYR A 168 -69.45 8.45 -5.67
C TYR A 168 -68.75 7.10 -5.91
N GLY A 169 -67.47 6.98 -5.56
CA GLY A 169 -66.78 5.70 -5.50
C GLY A 169 -67.18 4.88 -4.28
N GLY A 170 -67.25 3.57 -4.41
CA GLY A 170 -67.53 2.63 -3.33
C GLY A 170 -66.33 2.41 -2.42
N CYS A 171 -66.57 2.05 -1.16
CA CYS A 171 -65.52 1.74 -0.18
C CYS A 171 -64.91 0.35 -0.42
N GLY A 172 -63.62 0.16 -0.12
CA GLY A 172 -62.98 -1.14 -0.08
C GLY A 172 -63.28 -1.92 1.21
N GLY A 173 -63.23 -3.24 1.14
CA GLY A 173 -63.50 -4.14 2.27
C GLY A 173 -62.30 -4.31 3.22
N TYR A 174 -62.56 -4.64 4.49
CA TYR A 174 -61.55 -5.01 5.48
C TYR A 174 -60.90 -6.35 5.16
N GLY A 175 -59.61 -6.51 5.49
CA GLY A 175 -58.95 -7.82 5.51
C GLY A 175 -59.31 -8.60 6.77
N GLY A 176 -59.43 -9.92 6.66
CA GLY A 176 -59.71 -10.84 7.77
C GLY A 176 -58.48 -11.04 8.67
N ARG A 177 -58.70 -11.40 9.93
CA ARG A 177 -57.65 -11.63 10.93
C ARG A 177 -56.95 -12.97 10.73
N GLY A 178 -55.65 -13.04 11.04
CA GLY A 178 -54.90 -14.29 11.09
C GLY A 178 -55.17 -15.09 12.37
N GLY A 179 -55.09 -16.41 12.29
CA GLY A 179 -55.26 -17.31 13.43
C GLY A 179 -54.02 -17.38 14.32
N ASN A 180 -54.19 -17.73 15.60
CA ASN A 180 -53.08 -17.94 16.53
C ASN A 180 -52.38 -19.28 16.27
N GLY A 181 -51.12 -19.42 16.65
CA GLY A 181 -50.46 -20.72 16.72
C GLY A 181 -50.90 -21.50 17.96
N GLY A 182 -50.94 -22.83 17.85
CA GLY A 182 -51.23 -23.71 18.99
C GLY A 182 -50.04 -23.84 19.94
N ASN A 183 -50.28 -24.12 21.21
CA ASN A 183 -49.22 -24.37 22.19
C ASN A 183 -48.61 -25.78 22.02
N GLY A 184 -47.35 -25.97 22.39
CA GLY A 184 -46.74 -27.29 22.51
C GLY A 184 -47.35 -28.11 23.66
N GLY A 185 -47.35 -29.43 23.55
CA GLY A 185 -47.93 -30.33 24.56
C GLY A 185 -46.95 -30.70 25.69
N ILE A 186 -47.45 -31.40 26.70
CA ILE A 186 -46.64 -31.86 27.83
C ILE A 186 -46.09 -33.26 27.53
N ILE A 187 -44.77 -33.45 27.63
CA ILE A 187 -44.10 -34.73 27.40
C ILE A 187 -43.55 -35.25 28.74
N HIS A 188 -44.05 -36.39 29.20
CA HIS A 188 -43.54 -37.14 30.35
C HIS A 188 -42.81 -38.40 29.89
N ILE A 189 -41.53 -38.48 30.21
CA ILE A 189 -40.70 -39.67 29.94
C ILE A 189 -40.30 -40.27 31.27
N ASP A 190 -40.95 -41.38 31.61
CA ASP A 190 -40.72 -42.12 32.85
C ASP A 190 -39.72 -43.23 32.56
N ALA A 191 -38.70 -43.40 33.40
CA ALA A 191 -37.74 -44.49 33.27
C ALA A 191 -37.57 -45.21 34.61
N ILE A 192 -37.73 -46.54 34.60
CA ILE A 192 -37.36 -47.37 35.75
C ILE A 192 -35.84 -47.55 35.79
N ASN A 193 -35.26 -47.73 34.60
CA ASN A 193 -33.83 -47.80 34.42
C ASN A 193 -33.31 -46.46 33.86
N PRO A 194 -32.61 -45.65 34.67
CA PRO A 194 -32.18 -44.31 34.26
C PRO A 194 -31.33 -44.30 33.00
N TYR A 195 -30.56 -45.36 32.72
CA TYR A 195 -29.71 -45.41 31.52
C TYR A 195 -30.52 -45.33 30.21
N LEU A 196 -31.79 -45.76 30.22
CA LEU A 196 -32.65 -45.72 29.03
C LEU A 196 -32.98 -44.29 28.59
N LEU A 197 -32.85 -43.30 29.48
CA LEU A 197 -33.05 -41.89 29.15
C LEU A 197 -32.04 -41.37 28.12
N ASP A 198 -30.84 -41.96 28.03
CA ASP A 198 -29.86 -41.59 27.00
C ASP A 198 -30.32 -41.94 25.58
N TYR A 199 -31.33 -42.80 25.44
CA TYR A 199 -31.91 -43.20 24.17
C TYR A 199 -33.21 -42.44 23.82
N CYS A 200 -33.63 -41.50 24.67
CA CYS A 200 -34.83 -40.70 24.45
C CYS A 200 -34.53 -39.23 24.14
N PHE A 201 -35.22 -38.72 23.12
CA PHE A 201 -35.23 -37.33 22.69
C PHE A 201 -36.66 -36.80 22.70
N ALA A 202 -36.84 -35.55 23.11
CA ALA A 202 -38.16 -34.94 23.20
C ALA A 202 -38.14 -33.50 22.70
N THR A 203 -39.20 -33.09 22.01
CA THR A 203 -39.41 -31.71 21.54
C THR A 203 -40.87 -31.29 21.77
N SER A 204 -41.05 -30.11 22.34
CA SER A 204 -42.37 -29.51 22.54
C SER A 204 -42.30 -27.99 22.39
N SER A 205 -42.61 -27.50 21.19
CA SER A 205 -42.58 -26.08 20.82
C SER A 205 -43.96 -25.59 20.40
N GLY A 206 -44.23 -24.28 20.54
CA GLY A 206 -45.47 -23.68 20.04
C GLY A 206 -45.46 -23.51 18.52
N GLY A 207 -46.65 -23.60 17.90
CA GLY A 207 -46.87 -23.31 16.49
C GLY A 207 -46.86 -21.80 16.22
N LYS A 208 -46.64 -21.41 14.97
CA LYS A 208 -46.55 -20.00 14.56
C LYS A 208 -47.91 -19.37 14.32
N TYR A 209 -48.08 -18.06 14.49
CA TYR A 209 -49.31 -17.37 14.08
C TYR A 209 -49.48 -17.24 12.56
N GLY A 210 -50.72 -17.07 12.13
CA GLY A 210 -51.07 -16.64 10.79
C GLY A 210 -51.18 -15.11 10.67
N LEU A 211 -50.91 -14.61 9.46
CA LEU A 211 -50.98 -13.19 9.12
C LEU A 211 -52.43 -12.73 8.91
N GLY A 212 -52.72 -11.45 9.15
CA GLY A 212 -54.00 -10.86 8.73
C GLY A 212 -53.99 -10.53 7.23
N GLY A 213 -55.17 -10.58 6.61
CA GLY A 213 -55.40 -10.21 5.23
C GLY A 213 -55.32 -8.71 4.99
N SER A 214 -55.06 -8.33 3.76
CA SER A 214 -54.92 -6.94 3.32
C SER A 214 -56.28 -6.29 3.11
N ALA A 215 -56.38 -4.97 3.28
CA ALA A 215 -57.58 -4.21 2.93
C ALA A 215 -57.79 -4.09 1.41
N GLY A 216 -59.05 -4.01 1.00
CA GLY A 216 -59.44 -3.55 -0.34
C GLY A 216 -59.33 -2.03 -0.47
N SER A 217 -58.99 -1.56 -1.67
CA SER A 217 -58.89 -0.13 -1.99
C SER A 217 -60.25 0.53 -2.20
N ALA A 218 -60.32 1.85 -2.01
CA ALA A 218 -61.47 2.65 -2.41
C ALA A 218 -61.65 2.75 -3.93
N GLY A 219 -62.90 2.78 -4.38
CA GLY A 219 -63.28 3.25 -5.70
C GLY A 219 -63.20 4.77 -5.81
N GLN A 220 -62.87 5.26 -6.99
CA GLN A 220 -62.83 6.70 -7.30
C GLN A 220 -64.22 7.23 -7.62
N GLY A 221 -64.53 8.48 -7.27
CA GLY A 221 -65.75 9.13 -7.73
C GLY A 221 -65.68 9.51 -9.21
N GLY A 222 -66.83 9.49 -9.88
CA GLY A 222 -66.95 9.89 -11.28
C GLY A 222 -66.87 11.40 -11.45
N LEU A 223 -66.45 11.84 -12.64
CA LEU A 223 -66.36 13.25 -12.99
C LEU A 223 -67.74 13.86 -13.24
N GLY A 224 -67.94 15.15 -12.98
CA GLY A 224 -69.14 15.85 -13.42
C GLY A 224 -69.10 16.16 -14.93
N GLY A 225 -70.27 16.41 -15.52
CA GLY A 225 -70.44 16.70 -16.95
C GLY A 225 -69.74 17.99 -17.35
N GLU A 226 -68.80 17.89 -18.28
CA GLU A 226 -67.66 18.80 -18.49
C GLU A 226 -68.00 20.27 -18.83
N SER A 227 -69.22 20.56 -19.29
CA SER A 227 -69.66 21.92 -19.54
C SER A 227 -71.19 21.98 -19.56
N GLY A 228 -71.77 23.01 -18.94
CA GLY A 228 -73.14 23.33 -19.26
C GLY A 228 -73.21 23.95 -20.65
N GLY A 229 -74.34 23.77 -21.33
CA GLY A 229 -74.48 24.15 -22.71
C GLY A 229 -74.28 25.64 -22.94
N GLU A 230 -73.81 25.98 -24.12
CA GLU A 230 -73.51 27.36 -24.50
C GLU A 230 -74.79 28.18 -24.64
N GLY A 231 -74.75 29.46 -24.23
CA GLY A 231 -75.86 30.39 -24.44
C GLY A 231 -75.95 30.86 -25.88
N GLY A 232 -77.18 31.01 -26.39
CA GLY A 232 -77.44 31.41 -27.77
C GLY A 232 -76.99 32.84 -28.10
N GLU A 233 -76.61 33.07 -29.35
CA GLU A 233 -76.19 34.37 -29.86
C GLU A 233 -77.39 35.35 -30.08
N PRO A 234 -77.16 36.67 -30.07
CA PRO A 234 -78.21 37.67 -30.29
C PRO A 234 -78.52 37.95 -31.78
N GLY A 235 -79.76 38.35 -32.08
CA GLY A 235 -80.22 38.64 -33.44
C GLY A 235 -79.73 39.99 -34.02
N GLU A 236 -79.38 40.01 -35.32
CA GLU A 236 -78.86 41.20 -36.05
C GLU A 236 -79.95 42.21 -36.53
N SER A 237 -79.61 43.51 -36.60
CA SER A 237 -80.44 44.59 -37.19
C SER A 237 -79.95 45.01 -38.60
N THR A 238 -80.84 45.19 -39.61
CA THR A 238 -80.44 45.51 -41.01
C THR A 238 -81.20 46.69 -41.65
N LYS A 239 -80.53 47.47 -42.54
CA LYS A 239 -81.18 48.36 -43.54
C LYS A 239 -80.28 48.54 -44.79
N LYS A 240 -80.86 48.57 -46.00
CA LYS A 240 -80.20 48.90 -47.29
C LYS A 240 -81.17 49.71 -48.16
N ILE A 241 -80.75 50.84 -48.74
CA ILE A 241 -81.50 51.59 -49.78
C ILE A 241 -80.52 52.04 -50.87
N VAL A 242 -80.94 52.02 -52.14
CA VAL A 242 -80.19 52.43 -53.35
C VAL A 242 -80.94 53.59 -54.02
N SER A 243 -80.26 54.66 -54.47
CA SER A 243 -80.82 55.76 -55.28
C SER A 243 -80.07 55.95 -56.62
N ILE A 244 -80.81 56.28 -57.70
CA ILE A 244 -80.33 56.39 -59.09
C ILE A 244 -80.67 57.79 -59.66
N ASN A 245 -79.74 58.40 -60.42
CA ASN A 245 -79.86 59.73 -61.05
C ASN A 245 -80.85 59.73 -62.25
N PRO A 246 -81.86 60.62 -62.29
CA PRO A 246 -82.87 60.62 -63.35
C PRO A 246 -82.45 61.15 -64.74
N LYS A 247 -81.20 61.59 -64.96
CA LYS A 247 -80.75 62.08 -66.29
C LYS A 247 -79.87 61.11 -67.07
N ASP A 248 -79.31 60.09 -66.42
CA ASP A 248 -78.32 59.17 -67.00
C ASP A 248 -78.25 57.80 -66.29
N ASN A 249 -79.19 57.49 -65.39
CA ASN A 249 -79.34 56.19 -64.74
C ASN A 249 -78.10 55.70 -63.97
N SER A 250 -77.23 56.62 -63.56
CA SER A 250 -76.04 56.36 -62.74
C SER A 250 -76.35 56.56 -61.24
N PRO A 251 -75.83 55.75 -60.31
CA PRO A 251 -76.13 55.86 -58.89
C PRO A 251 -75.46 57.10 -58.25
N ILE A 252 -76.23 57.87 -57.47
CA ILE A 252 -75.74 58.94 -56.59
C ILE A 252 -75.87 58.45 -55.15
N GLU A 253 -74.77 58.37 -54.42
CA GLU A 253 -74.76 58.17 -52.97
C GLU A 253 -74.85 59.54 -52.28
N GLU A 254 -76.06 59.95 -51.88
CA GLU A 254 -76.25 61.01 -50.87
C GLU A 254 -76.56 60.38 -49.52
N GLU A 255 -75.70 60.65 -48.55
CA GLU A 255 -75.78 60.15 -47.18
C GLU A 255 -76.80 60.97 -46.37
N ILE A 256 -78.07 60.54 -46.34
CA ILE A 256 -79.04 61.04 -45.36
C ILE A 256 -78.94 60.19 -44.09
N LYS A 257 -78.36 60.75 -43.02
CA LYS A 257 -78.27 60.11 -41.69
C LYS A 257 -79.65 59.91 -41.05
N TYR A 258 -80.00 58.66 -40.76
CA TYR A 258 -81.04 58.26 -39.80
C TYR A 258 -80.47 57.18 -38.85
N GLU A 259 -80.89 57.18 -37.57
CA GLU A 259 -80.36 56.33 -36.49
C GLU A 259 -80.63 54.81 -36.72
N LYS A 260 -79.62 53.98 -36.45
CA LYS A 260 -79.64 52.50 -36.56
C LYS A 260 -80.11 51.87 -35.23
N GLY A 261 -80.97 50.84 -35.29
CA GLY A 261 -81.40 50.06 -34.12
C GLY A 261 -80.30 49.14 -33.53
N ILE A 262 -80.34 48.92 -32.22
CA ILE A 262 -79.35 48.22 -31.37
C ILE A 262 -79.51 46.68 -31.49
N GLN A 263 -78.39 45.92 -31.46
CA GLN A 263 -78.38 44.45 -31.43
C GLN A 263 -78.72 43.90 -30.03
N GLY A 264 -79.36 42.72 -29.93
CA GLY A 264 -79.63 42.04 -28.66
C GLY A 264 -78.35 41.55 -27.95
N ARG A 265 -78.47 40.98 -26.74
CA ARG A 265 -77.37 40.37 -25.96
C ARG A 265 -77.34 38.84 -26.07
N SER A 266 -76.16 38.22 -25.95
CA SER A 266 -76.02 36.75 -25.92
C SER A 266 -76.54 36.15 -24.61
N GLY A 267 -77.03 34.90 -24.67
CA GLY A 267 -77.35 34.09 -23.49
C GLY A 267 -76.11 33.63 -22.73
N LEU A 268 -76.28 33.23 -21.46
CA LEU A 268 -75.17 32.74 -20.61
C LEU A 268 -74.94 31.23 -20.81
N ASN A 269 -73.69 30.77 -20.66
CA ASN A 269 -73.39 29.33 -20.68
C ASN A 269 -73.82 28.67 -19.35
N GLY A 270 -74.25 27.41 -19.42
CA GLY A 270 -74.49 26.58 -18.25
C GLY A 270 -73.20 26.19 -17.53
N LYS A 271 -73.30 25.82 -16.26
CA LYS A 271 -72.19 25.38 -15.40
C LYS A 271 -71.86 23.90 -15.57
N THR A 272 -70.59 23.54 -15.40
CA THR A 272 -70.10 22.16 -15.32
C THR A 272 -70.62 21.46 -14.06
N GLY A 273 -70.91 20.15 -14.15
CA GLY A 273 -71.30 19.33 -12.99
C GLY A 273 -70.15 19.09 -12.02
N SER A 274 -70.46 18.80 -10.76
CA SER A 274 -69.46 18.50 -9.72
C SER A 274 -68.95 17.06 -9.79
N ILE A 275 -67.70 16.84 -9.37
CA ILE A 275 -67.08 15.52 -9.30
C ILE A 275 -67.60 14.77 -8.06
N GLY A 276 -67.94 13.49 -8.22
CA GLY A 276 -68.33 12.60 -7.11
C GLY A 276 -67.17 12.31 -6.16
N GLY A 277 -67.46 12.09 -4.88
CA GLY A 277 -66.43 11.78 -3.88
C GLY A 277 -65.87 10.36 -4.03
N ASN A 278 -64.58 10.17 -3.72
CA ASN A 278 -63.97 8.85 -3.64
C ASN A 278 -64.51 8.06 -2.43
N GLY A 279 -64.53 6.74 -2.53
CA GLY A 279 -64.79 5.85 -1.39
C GLY A 279 -63.63 5.84 -0.39
N THR A 280 -63.77 5.07 0.68
CA THR A 280 -62.70 4.85 1.68
C THR A 280 -62.12 3.44 1.55
N SER A 281 -60.79 3.30 1.65
CA SER A 281 -60.16 1.97 1.70
C SER A 281 -60.52 1.26 3.00
N GLY A 282 -60.46 -0.08 2.98
CA GLY A 282 -60.58 -0.88 4.19
C GLY A 282 -59.34 -0.77 5.10
N PHE A 283 -59.39 -1.49 6.22
CA PHE A 283 -58.28 -1.74 7.15
C PHE A 283 -57.76 -3.18 7.01
N ASN A 284 -56.46 -3.35 7.17
CA ASN A 284 -55.83 -4.68 7.19
C ASN A 284 -56.27 -5.45 8.43
N GLY A 285 -56.39 -6.77 8.29
CA GLY A 285 -56.62 -7.68 9.40
C GLY A 285 -55.42 -7.75 10.34
N HIS A 286 -55.68 -8.02 11.61
CA HIS A 286 -54.62 -8.24 12.60
C HIS A 286 -54.00 -9.63 12.43
N LYS A 287 -52.68 -9.73 12.64
CA LYS A 287 -51.99 -11.03 12.77
C LYS A 287 -52.39 -11.73 14.08
N GLY A 288 -52.30 -13.06 14.10
CA GLY A 288 -52.43 -13.85 15.33
C GLY A 288 -51.20 -13.75 16.24
N VAL A 289 -51.16 -14.59 17.27
CA VAL A 289 -50.06 -14.71 18.26
C VAL A 289 -49.46 -16.12 18.23
N ASP A 290 -48.14 -16.23 18.39
CA ASP A 290 -47.43 -17.52 18.43
C ASP A 290 -47.88 -18.35 19.65
N GLY A 291 -47.87 -19.66 19.50
CA GLY A 291 -48.10 -20.59 20.60
C GLY A 291 -46.93 -20.62 21.58
N SER A 292 -47.22 -20.95 22.84
CA SER A 292 -46.20 -21.19 23.86
C SER A 292 -45.57 -22.57 23.72
N SER A 293 -44.27 -22.70 23.99
CA SER A 293 -43.62 -24.02 24.12
C SER A 293 -44.22 -24.83 25.26
N GLY A 294 -44.30 -26.14 25.09
CA GLY A 294 -44.79 -27.03 26.15
C GLY A 294 -43.67 -27.46 27.10
N THR A 295 -44.01 -28.41 27.98
CA THR A 295 -43.11 -28.86 29.06
C THR A 295 -42.61 -30.26 28.77
N ILE A 296 -41.30 -30.48 28.91
CA ILE A 296 -40.69 -31.81 28.90
C ILE A 296 -40.26 -32.15 30.32
N LEU A 297 -40.63 -33.32 30.81
CA LEU A 297 -40.26 -33.79 32.14
C LEU A 297 -39.74 -35.22 32.06
N TYR A 298 -38.49 -35.41 32.46
CA TYR A 298 -37.87 -36.71 32.64
C TYR A 298 -38.06 -37.14 34.09
N ARG A 299 -38.52 -38.36 34.32
CA ARG A 299 -38.80 -38.89 35.67
C ARG A 299 -38.17 -40.26 35.86
N ILE A 300 -37.50 -40.45 36.98
CA ILE A 300 -37.02 -41.77 37.40
C ILE A 300 -38.05 -42.37 38.33
N LEU A 301 -38.51 -43.58 38.02
CA LEU A 301 -39.47 -44.32 38.84
C LEU A 301 -38.74 -45.33 39.72
N ASP A 302 -39.24 -45.51 40.94
CA ASP A 302 -38.81 -46.60 41.81
C ASP A 302 -39.24 -47.96 41.20
N PRO A 303 -38.33 -48.94 41.05
CA PRO A 303 -38.65 -50.21 40.38
C PRO A 303 -39.75 -51.03 41.07
N GLN A 304 -39.90 -50.92 42.39
CA GLN A 304 -40.85 -51.72 43.17
C GLN A 304 -42.20 -51.02 43.31
N THR A 305 -42.19 -49.74 43.67
CA THR A 305 -43.39 -48.96 43.98
C THR A 305 -43.96 -48.21 42.78
N ARG A 306 -43.18 -48.06 41.69
CA ARG A 306 -43.48 -47.26 40.49
C ARG A 306 -43.78 -45.78 40.80
N LEU A 307 -43.41 -45.30 41.99
CA LEU A 307 -43.53 -43.89 42.36
C LEU A 307 -42.37 -43.07 41.79
N VAL A 308 -42.60 -41.78 41.52
CA VAL A 308 -41.57 -40.86 41.03
C VAL A 308 -40.54 -40.65 42.14
N LYS A 309 -39.30 -41.07 41.88
CA LYS A 309 -38.15 -40.88 42.77
C LYS A 309 -37.47 -39.54 42.51
N GLU A 310 -37.27 -39.19 41.25
CA GLU A 310 -36.65 -37.94 40.80
C GLU A 310 -37.36 -37.42 39.54
N GLN A 311 -37.38 -36.10 39.37
CA GLN A 311 -37.91 -35.48 38.16
C GLN A 311 -37.16 -34.20 37.81
N SER A 312 -37.00 -33.95 36.52
CA SER A 312 -36.32 -32.75 36.02
C SER A 312 -36.66 -32.49 34.56
N PRO A 313 -36.65 -31.22 34.10
CA PRO A 313 -36.76 -30.88 32.68
C PRO A 313 -35.50 -31.23 31.87
N ILE A 314 -34.38 -31.56 32.53
CA ILE A 314 -33.10 -31.90 31.91
C ILE A 314 -32.60 -33.23 32.50
N LYS A 315 -32.15 -34.14 31.63
CA LYS A 315 -31.52 -35.42 32.02
C LYS A 315 -30.24 -35.19 32.84
N TYR A 316 -29.65 -36.26 33.37
CA TYR A 316 -28.28 -36.20 33.89
C TYR A 316 -27.30 -35.84 32.75
N LYS A 317 -26.20 -35.16 33.09
CA LYS A 317 -25.16 -34.77 32.13
C LYS A 317 -23.80 -34.83 32.79
N ILE A 318 -23.11 -35.95 32.63
CA ILE A 318 -21.81 -36.20 33.27
C ILE A 318 -20.63 -36.00 32.31
N TYR A 319 -19.56 -35.39 32.81
CA TYR A 319 -18.35 -35.14 32.05
C TYR A 319 -17.14 -34.87 32.96
N MET A 320 -15.95 -35.00 32.38
CA MET A 320 -14.71 -34.60 33.05
C MET A 320 -14.58 -33.07 33.00
N SER A 321 -14.73 -32.41 34.15
CA SER A 321 -14.72 -30.95 34.27
C SER A 321 -13.31 -30.35 34.37
N ASP A 322 -12.36 -31.12 34.90
CA ASP A 322 -10.98 -30.67 35.11
C ASP A 322 -9.98 -31.82 35.20
N PHE A 323 -8.69 -31.53 35.02
CA PHE A 323 -7.59 -32.48 35.17
C PHE A 323 -6.22 -31.76 35.24
N LYS A 324 -5.19 -32.46 35.69
CA LYS A 324 -3.79 -31.99 35.67
C LYS A 324 -2.95 -32.84 34.71
N ILE A 325 -2.17 -32.18 33.88
CA ILE A 325 -1.17 -32.81 33.00
C ILE A 325 0.18 -32.71 33.69
N ILE A 326 0.88 -33.84 33.82
CA ILE A 326 2.18 -33.94 34.50
C ILE A 326 3.12 -34.73 33.59
N PRO A 327 4.27 -34.18 33.13
CA PRO A 327 5.26 -34.95 32.41
C PRO A 327 5.84 -36.06 33.28
N VAL A 328 6.28 -37.16 32.68
CA VAL A 328 6.97 -38.22 33.43
C VAL A 328 8.34 -37.73 33.92
N VAL A 329 9.00 -36.86 33.15
CA VAL A 329 10.21 -36.17 33.57
C VAL A 329 9.89 -34.69 33.76
N ASP A 330 9.75 -34.26 35.02
CA ASP A 330 9.47 -32.85 35.30
C ASP A 330 10.76 -32.02 35.29
N ASP A 331 11.18 -31.63 34.09
CA ASP A 331 12.23 -30.63 33.89
C ASP A 331 11.67 -29.26 33.46
N GLY A 332 10.37 -29.05 33.67
CA GLY A 332 9.65 -27.85 33.24
C GLY A 332 9.38 -27.77 31.73
N ILE A 333 9.74 -28.81 30.97
CA ILE A 333 9.54 -28.91 29.52
C ILE A 333 8.83 -30.24 29.20
N ILE A 334 8.08 -30.27 28.10
CA ILE A 334 7.55 -31.50 27.53
C ILE A 334 8.24 -31.70 26.17
N GLU A 335 9.06 -32.74 26.06
CA GLU A 335 9.80 -33.05 24.83
C GLU A 335 8.93 -33.87 23.84
N PRO A 336 9.17 -33.79 22.52
CA PRO A 336 8.62 -34.75 21.57
C PRO A 336 8.99 -36.18 21.95
N GLY A 337 8.04 -37.10 21.82
CA GLY A 337 8.21 -38.50 22.20
C GLY A 337 8.08 -38.78 23.71
N GLU A 338 7.91 -37.76 24.55
CA GLU A 338 7.78 -37.94 26.01
C GLU A 338 6.42 -38.55 26.41
N GLU A 339 6.41 -39.30 27.52
CA GLU A 339 5.18 -39.75 28.16
C GLU A 339 4.67 -38.71 29.15
N ILE A 340 3.35 -38.54 29.20
CA ILE A 340 2.67 -37.65 30.16
C ILE A 340 1.60 -38.42 30.92
N LEU A 341 1.31 -37.93 32.13
CA LEU A 341 0.29 -38.44 33.04
C LEU A 341 -0.83 -37.41 33.19
N ILE A 342 -2.07 -37.83 33.05
CA ILE A 342 -3.26 -37.01 33.35
C ILE A 342 -3.86 -37.49 34.66
N LYS A 343 -3.74 -36.66 35.71
CA LYS A 343 -4.10 -37.01 37.10
C LYS A 343 -5.09 -36.04 37.71
N SER A 344 -5.62 -36.39 38.88
CA SER A 344 -6.45 -35.50 39.72
C SER A 344 -7.64 -34.92 38.96
N PHE A 345 -8.29 -35.73 38.12
CA PHE A 345 -9.39 -35.27 37.29
C PHE A 345 -10.69 -35.17 38.08
N LYS A 346 -11.52 -34.22 37.69
CA LYS A 346 -12.81 -33.93 38.30
C LYS A 346 -13.93 -34.40 37.39
N ILE A 347 -14.92 -35.09 37.97
CA ILE A 347 -16.13 -35.53 37.27
C ILE A 347 -17.30 -34.77 37.87
N ARG A 348 -18.13 -34.17 37.03
CA ARG A 348 -19.30 -33.41 37.46
C ARG A 348 -20.56 -33.86 36.72
N ASN A 349 -21.68 -33.91 37.43
CA ASN A 349 -23.02 -33.98 36.83
C ASN A 349 -23.62 -32.56 36.75
N SER A 350 -23.79 -32.04 35.54
CA SER A 350 -24.44 -30.73 35.29
C SER A 350 -25.91 -30.86 34.88
N GLY A 351 -26.44 -32.08 34.92
CA GLY A 351 -27.84 -32.36 34.61
C GLY A 351 -28.75 -32.22 35.83
N GLY A 352 -30.06 -32.33 35.61
CA GLY A 352 -31.05 -32.17 36.68
C GLY A 352 -31.54 -33.47 37.33
N LEU A 353 -31.07 -34.63 36.85
CA LEU A 353 -31.29 -35.94 37.48
C LEU A 353 -29.98 -36.50 38.02
N THR A 354 -30.08 -37.41 38.99
CA THR A 354 -28.93 -38.19 39.47
C THR A 354 -28.40 -39.07 38.33
N ALA A 355 -27.12 -38.95 38.03
CA ALA A 355 -26.44 -39.80 37.06
C ALA A 355 -26.22 -41.19 37.66
N PRO A 356 -26.61 -42.28 36.98
CA PRO A 356 -26.37 -43.63 37.48
C PRO A 356 -24.86 -43.98 37.46
N PRO A 357 -24.40 -44.92 38.31
CA PRO A 357 -23.01 -45.40 38.28
C PRO A 357 -22.68 -46.09 36.94
N GLY A 358 -21.44 -46.50 36.72
CA GLY A 358 -21.04 -47.27 35.54
C GLY A 358 -20.68 -46.44 34.30
N ALA A 359 -20.59 -45.11 34.44
CA ALA A 359 -20.05 -44.26 33.38
C ALA A 359 -18.56 -44.52 33.15
N VAL A 360 -18.15 -44.60 31.89
CA VAL A 360 -16.78 -44.84 31.46
C VAL A 360 -16.17 -43.54 30.97
N PHE A 361 -15.08 -43.10 31.59
CA PHE A 361 -14.32 -41.92 31.19
C PHE A 361 -13.04 -42.35 30.50
N GLN A 362 -12.74 -41.74 29.35
CA GLN A 362 -11.53 -42.02 28.59
C GLN A 362 -10.93 -40.73 28.03
N VAL A 363 -9.61 -40.75 27.83
CA VAL A 363 -8.88 -39.73 27.08
C VAL A 363 -8.70 -40.23 25.65
N ASN A 364 -9.16 -39.46 24.68
CA ASN A 364 -9.03 -39.78 23.27
C ASN A 364 -7.69 -39.28 22.72
N ASN A 365 -7.27 -39.87 21.60
CA ASN A 365 -6.16 -39.33 20.83
C ASN A 365 -6.51 -37.92 20.31
N GLY A 366 -5.49 -37.11 20.10
CA GLY A 366 -5.63 -35.79 19.49
C GLY A 366 -4.39 -35.43 18.69
N GLU A 367 -4.21 -34.14 18.45
CA GLU A 367 -3.06 -33.66 17.70
C GLU A 367 -1.78 -33.84 18.52
N ASN A 368 -0.75 -34.44 17.91
CA ASN A 368 0.54 -34.74 18.55
C ASN A 368 0.45 -35.50 19.88
N PHE A 369 -0.66 -36.21 20.15
CA PHE A 369 -0.88 -36.93 21.39
C PHE A 369 -1.58 -38.27 21.13
N THR A 370 -1.01 -39.34 21.68
CA THR A 370 -1.58 -40.69 21.64
C THR A 370 -1.90 -41.16 23.06
N SER A 371 -3.18 -41.42 23.33
CA SER A 371 -3.64 -42.02 24.58
C SER A 371 -3.32 -43.52 24.60
N ASN A 372 -3.05 -44.06 25.79
CA ASN A 372 -2.84 -45.49 25.96
C ASN A 372 -4.15 -46.30 26.02
N GLY A 373 -5.31 -45.65 25.87
CA GLY A 373 -6.62 -46.30 25.85
C GLY A 373 -7.16 -46.73 27.22
N MET A 374 -6.54 -46.31 28.33
CA MET A 374 -7.07 -46.59 29.66
C MET A 374 -8.41 -45.89 29.89
N VAL A 375 -9.28 -46.54 30.66
CA VAL A 375 -10.61 -46.05 30.99
C VAL A 375 -10.85 -46.07 32.50
N TYR A 376 -11.57 -45.07 32.99
CA TYR A 376 -12.01 -44.99 34.39
C TYR A 376 -13.51 -45.26 34.50
N LEU A 377 -13.89 -46.21 35.37
CA LEU A 377 -15.28 -46.55 35.64
C LEU A 377 -15.77 -45.82 36.90
N LEU A 378 -16.82 -45.01 36.76
CA LEU A 378 -17.46 -44.32 37.87
C LEU A 378 -18.26 -45.32 38.72
N GLY A 379 -17.78 -45.64 39.92
CA GLY A 379 -18.42 -46.64 40.80
C GLY A 379 -19.66 -46.15 41.56
N GLN A 380 -19.93 -44.85 41.59
CA GLN A 380 -21.00 -44.24 42.39
C GLN A 380 -21.97 -43.40 41.54
N ALA A 381 -23.20 -43.24 42.02
CA ALA A 381 -24.13 -42.27 41.44
C ALA A 381 -23.68 -40.84 41.76
N LEU A 382 -24.02 -39.87 40.90
CA LEU A 382 -23.74 -38.45 41.12
C LEU A 382 -25.03 -37.63 41.06
N ALA A 383 -25.40 -37.02 42.18
CA ALA A 383 -26.55 -36.13 42.27
C ALA A 383 -26.38 -34.90 41.33
N PRO A 384 -27.47 -34.17 41.02
CA PRO A 384 -27.38 -32.91 40.31
C PRO A 384 -26.37 -31.95 40.96
N ASP A 385 -25.51 -31.34 40.13
CA ASP A 385 -24.41 -30.45 40.53
C ASP A 385 -23.32 -31.06 41.43
N GLU A 386 -23.36 -32.36 41.71
CA GLU A 386 -22.29 -33.04 42.45
C GLU A 386 -21.02 -33.14 41.60
N GLU A 387 -19.87 -32.91 42.24
CA GLU A 387 -18.54 -33.05 41.66
C GLU A 387 -17.66 -33.93 42.56
N ILE A 388 -16.95 -34.87 41.95
CA ILE A 388 -15.95 -35.70 42.64
C ILE A 388 -14.57 -35.48 42.03
N THR A 389 -13.54 -35.64 42.86
CA THR A 389 -12.14 -35.59 42.41
C THR A 389 -11.52 -36.97 42.53
N VAL A 390 -11.03 -37.51 41.41
CA VAL A 390 -10.36 -38.81 41.35
C VAL A 390 -8.86 -38.60 41.44
N LYS A 391 -8.24 -39.04 42.55
CA LYS A 391 -6.79 -38.88 42.79
C LYS A 391 -5.98 -40.16 42.56
N ASP A 392 -6.61 -41.33 42.75
CA ASP A 392 -5.94 -42.63 42.74
C ASP A 392 -5.95 -43.32 41.36
N PHE A 393 -6.30 -42.58 40.30
CA PHE A 393 -6.28 -43.05 38.92
C PHE A 393 -5.55 -42.04 38.03
N GLU A 394 -4.77 -42.54 37.08
CA GLU A 394 -4.01 -41.74 36.11
C GLU A 394 -4.28 -42.25 34.70
N PHE A 395 -4.51 -41.36 33.74
CA PHE A 395 -4.41 -41.69 32.33
C PHE A 395 -2.96 -41.47 31.86
N LYS A 396 -2.50 -42.28 30.91
CA LYS A 396 -1.18 -42.10 30.30
C LYS A 396 -1.34 -41.81 28.81
N GLY A 397 -0.48 -40.95 28.30
CA GLY A 397 -0.35 -40.76 26.86
C GLY A 397 1.07 -40.42 26.48
N LYS A 398 1.34 -40.50 25.18
CA LYS A 398 2.65 -40.23 24.58
C LYS A 398 2.53 -39.07 23.60
N ILE A 399 3.44 -38.12 23.71
CA ILE A 399 3.60 -37.04 22.74
C ILE A 399 4.18 -37.63 21.45
N ALA A 400 3.71 -37.14 20.30
CA ALA A 400 4.22 -37.58 19.02
C ALA A 400 5.74 -37.33 18.91
N GLU A 401 6.44 -38.25 18.25
CA GLU A 401 7.84 -38.05 17.89
C GLU A 401 7.95 -36.93 16.85
N ARG A 402 8.99 -36.10 16.95
CA ARG A 402 9.25 -35.06 15.95
C ARG A 402 9.65 -35.69 14.62
N ALA A 403 9.12 -35.16 13.52
CA ALA A 403 9.61 -35.53 12.18
C ALA A 403 11.05 -35.03 11.98
N ARG A 404 11.99 -35.96 11.71
CA ARG A 404 13.43 -35.67 11.53
C ARG A 404 13.78 -34.68 10.41
N THR A 405 12.83 -34.35 9.54
CA THR A 405 13.02 -33.42 8.41
C THR A 405 12.88 -31.94 8.80
N GLN A 406 12.42 -31.62 10.02
CA GLN A 406 12.12 -30.26 10.43
C GLN A 406 13.33 -29.52 11.05
N VAL A 407 14.47 -29.44 10.39
CA VAL A 407 15.58 -28.61 10.91
C VAL A 407 15.14 -27.15 10.88
N MET A 408 15.08 -26.50 12.05
CA MET A 408 14.61 -25.12 12.15
C MET A 408 15.69 -24.15 11.67
N ASN A 409 15.30 -23.21 10.81
CA ASN A 409 16.12 -22.05 10.50
C ASN A 409 15.91 -21.02 11.62
N TYR A 410 16.81 -21.02 12.61
CA TYR A 410 16.80 -20.11 13.76
C TYR A 410 15.64 -20.33 14.77
N GLY A 411 15.98 -20.56 16.03
CA GLY A 411 15.05 -20.66 17.17
C GLY A 411 14.69 -22.08 17.62
N SER A 412 14.25 -22.22 18.87
CA SER A 412 13.80 -23.48 19.46
C SER A 412 12.61 -24.08 18.71
N TYR A 413 12.60 -25.40 18.53
CA TYR A 413 11.39 -26.12 18.15
C TYR A 413 10.28 -25.89 19.18
N ARG A 414 9.09 -25.49 18.70
CA ARG A 414 7.88 -25.31 19.51
C ARG A 414 6.67 -25.85 18.75
N ASP A 415 5.84 -26.62 19.43
CA ASP A 415 4.61 -27.21 18.90
C ASP A 415 3.57 -27.34 20.04
N THR A 416 2.37 -27.82 19.72
CA THR A 416 1.31 -28.07 20.70
C THR A 416 0.79 -29.50 20.58
N ALA A 417 0.57 -30.15 21.72
CA ALA A 417 -0.20 -31.39 21.80
C ALA A 417 -1.58 -31.09 22.39
N SER A 418 -2.60 -31.77 21.85
CA SER A 418 -3.97 -31.64 22.34
C SER A 418 -4.67 -33.00 22.44
N PHE A 419 -5.66 -33.09 23.32
CA PHE A 419 -6.51 -34.26 23.46
C PHE A 419 -7.92 -33.87 23.92
N THR A 420 -8.89 -34.76 23.69
CA THR A 420 -10.25 -34.61 24.21
C THR A 420 -10.56 -35.70 25.21
N THR A 421 -11.38 -35.38 26.20
CA THR A 421 -11.94 -36.38 27.12
C THR A 421 -13.33 -36.74 26.64
N CYS A 422 -13.77 -37.98 26.84
CA CYS A 422 -15.17 -38.32 26.62
C CYS A 422 -15.70 -39.26 27.68
N THR A 423 -17.00 -39.14 27.91
CA THR A 423 -17.76 -39.99 28.81
C THR A 423 -18.71 -40.86 28.00
N LYS A 424 -18.74 -42.15 28.31
CA LYS A 424 -19.60 -43.14 27.69
C LYS A 424 -20.45 -43.83 28.73
N TYR A 425 -21.68 -44.15 28.37
CA TYR A 425 -22.44 -45.21 29.03
C TYR A 425 -22.55 -46.35 28.04
N PHE A 426 -22.05 -47.53 28.41
CA PHE A 426 -21.92 -48.67 27.51
C PHE A 426 -21.19 -48.25 26.21
N ASP A 427 -21.75 -48.53 25.03
CA ASP A 427 -21.14 -48.20 23.74
C ASP A 427 -21.47 -46.79 23.24
N ARG A 428 -22.25 -46.00 23.98
CA ARG A 428 -22.73 -44.68 23.55
C ARG A 428 -21.92 -43.55 24.18
N VAL A 429 -21.42 -42.64 23.34
CA VAL A 429 -20.84 -41.37 23.81
C VAL A 429 -21.96 -40.52 24.40
N HIS A 430 -21.85 -40.24 25.70
CA HIS A 430 -22.80 -39.43 26.46
C HIS A 430 -22.43 -37.94 26.37
N HIS A 431 -21.15 -37.62 26.56
CA HIS A 431 -20.65 -36.24 26.44
C HIS A 431 -19.18 -36.17 26.03
N SER A 432 -18.82 -35.15 25.24
CA SER A 432 -17.44 -34.70 25.07
C SER A 432 -17.08 -33.81 26.27
N GLY A 433 -16.05 -34.21 27.02
CA GLY A 433 -15.56 -33.45 28.16
C GLY A 433 -14.62 -32.31 27.75
N LYS A 434 -13.87 -31.81 28.75
CA LYS A 434 -12.88 -30.74 28.55
C LYS A 434 -11.73 -31.19 27.63
N GLU A 435 -11.28 -30.27 26.79
CA GLU A 435 -10.07 -30.43 25.97
C GLU A 435 -8.82 -30.11 26.79
N GLY A 436 -7.76 -30.89 26.59
CA GLY A 436 -6.45 -30.66 27.17
C GLY A 436 -5.47 -30.21 26.10
N SER A 437 -4.67 -29.19 26.39
CA SER A 437 -3.60 -28.71 25.52
C SER A 437 -2.32 -28.42 26.30
N MET A 438 -1.17 -28.59 25.65
CA MET A 438 0.15 -28.35 26.23
C MET A 438 1.17 -27.95 25.16
N PHE A 439 2.22 -27.23 25.57
CA PHE A 439 3.33 -26.86 24.70
C PHE A 439 4.41 -27.94 24.69
N ILE A 440 4.90 -28.25 23.49
CA ILE A 440 6.00 -29.18 23.23
C ILE A 440 7.21 -28.34 22.81
N GLN A 441 8.38 -28.57 23.41
CA GLN A 441 9.61 -27.91 23.01
C GLN A 441 10.84 -28.78 23.31
N LEU A 442 11.97 -28.49 22.64
CA LEU A 442 13.25 -29.13 22.94
C LEU A 442 14.00 -28.38 24.06
N PRO A 443 14.85 -29.06 24.85
CA PRO A 443 15.48 -28.44 26.01
C PRO A 443 16.72 -27.59 25.67
N ILE A 444 17.22 -27.65 24.44
CA ILE A 444 18.43 -26.94 24.00
C ILE A 444 18.10 -26.10 22.76
N GLU A 445 18.56 -24.86 22.75
CA GLU A 445 18.41 -23.93 21.62
C GLU A 445 19.72 -23.16 21.37
N ILE A 446 19.97 -22.72 20.14
CA ILE A 446 21.01 -21.74 19.86
C ILE A 446 20.48 -20.36 20.27
N GLN A 447 21.11 -19.76 21.28
CA GLN A 447 20.78 -18.40 21.73
C GLN A 447 21.33 -17.35 20.75
N SER A 448 22.57 -17.53 20.27
CA SER A 448 23.17 -16.64 19.30
C SER A 448 24.33 -17.29 18.55
N VAL A 449 24.47 -16.96 17.28
CA VAL A 449 25.70 -17.20 16.50
C VAL A 449 26.20 -15.86 15.98
N SER A 450 27.48 -15.57 16.18
CA SER A 450 28.16 -14.41 15.61
C SER A 450 29.45 -14.84 14.95
N SER A 451 29.71 -14.36 13.74
CA SER A 451 30.97 -14.57 13.03
C SER A 451 31.59 -13.24 12.63
N THR A 452 32.91 -13.22 12.50
CA THR A 452 33.60 -12.22 11.68
C THR A 452 32.97 -12.22 10.29
N ARG A 453 32.38 -11.10 9.86
CA ARG A 453 31.59 -11.01 8.61
C ARG A 453 32.43 -10.67 7.39
N VAL A 454 33.55 -9.98 7.60
CA VAL A 454 34.50 -9.61 6.57
C VAL A 454 35.91 -9.89 7.04
N LEU A 455 36.74 -10.43 6.17
CA LEU A 455 38.12 -10.75 6.48
C LEU A 455 39.03 -10.45 5.30
N ASP A 456 40.26 -10.05 5.60
CA ASP A 456 41.33 -10.08 4.60
C ASP A 456 41.98 -11.47 4.49
N LYS A 457 42.77 -11.69 3.43
CA LYS A 457 43.40 -13.00 3.17
C LYS A 457 44.43 -13.43 4.23
N LYS A 458 44.99 -12.50 4.99
CA LYS A 458 45.98 -12.71 6.05
C LYS A 458 45.34 -12.66 7.45
N GLY A 459 44.12 -12.14 7.55
CA GLY A 459 43.35 -12.00 8.76
C GLY A 459 42.92 -13.34 9.33
N ARG A 460 42.53 -13.32 10.60
CA ARG A 460 41.90 -14.45 11.26
C ARG A 460 40.54 -14.03 11.79
N GLY A 461 39.54 -14.85 11.53
CA GLY A 461 38.18 -14.66 11.99
C GLY A 461 37.85 -15.59 13.14
N ASN A 462 36.76 -15.29 13.82
CA ASN A 462 36.17 -16.13 14.85
C ASN A 462 34.67 -16.34 14.62
N ILE A 463 34.19 -17.51 15.00
CA ILE A 463 32.77 -17.84 15.11
C ILE A 463 32.49 -18.09 16.59
N SER A 464 31.61 -17.30 17.20
CA SER A 464 31.12 -17.51 18.56
C SER A 464 29.71 -18.07 18.52
N ILE A 465 29.49 -19.17 19.22
CA ILE A 465 28.22 -19.90 19.27
C ILE A 465 27.81 -19.98 20.74
N ILE A 466 26.63 -19.48 21.06
CA ILE A 466 26.06 -19.57 22.40
C ILE A 466 24.83 -20.48 22.33
N VAL A 467 24.89 -21.60 23.04
CA VAL A 467 23.82 -22.58 23.18
C VAL A 467 23.23 -22.46 24.57
N LYS A 468 21.90 -22.45 24.68
CA LYS A 468 21.19 -22.32 25.95
C LYS A 468 20.43 -23.60 26.27
N ASN A 469 20.54 -24.04 27.53
CA ASN A 469 19.63 -25.01 28.11
C ASN A 469 18.44 -24.27 28.72
N VAL A 470 17.24 -24.57 28.23
CA VAL A 470 15.98 -23.96 28.70
C VAL A 470 15.24 -24.85 29.70
N SER A 471 15.70 -26.07 29.94
CA SER A 471 15.10 -26.98 30.90
C SER A 471 15.69 -26.82 32.31
N GLY A 472 14.92 -27.26 33.31
CA GLY A 472 15.28 -27.26 34.72
C GLY A 472 16.28 -28.35 35.13
N LEU A 473 16.72 -29.19 34.18
CA LEU A 473 17.72 -30.23 34.39
C LEU A 473 18.95 -30.00 33.53
N ASP A 474 20.09 -30.52 33.98
CA ASP A 474 21.32 -30.58 33.19
C ASP A 474 21.12 -31.48 31.95
N LYS A 475 21.72 -31.10 30.81
CA LYS A 475 21.61 -31.85 29.54
C LYS A 475 23.00 -32.07 28.95
N GLY A 476 23.24 -33.24 28.31
CA GLY A 476 24.55 -33.64 27.77
C GLY A 476 25.16 -34.86 28.47
N GLY A 477 25.10 -34.90 29.81
CA GLY A 477 25.81 -35.90 30.63
C GLY A 477 25.07 -37.23 30.89
N ASP A 478 23.77 -37.29 30.63
CA ASP A 478 22.87 -38.41 30.96
C ASP A 478 22.60 -39.36 29.77
N GLY A 479 23.37 -39.24 28.69
CA GLY A 479 23.14 -39.94 27.42
C GLY A 479 22.42 -39.11 26.36
N SER A 480 21.92 -37.91 26.71
CA SER A 480 21.45 -36.93 25.74
C SER A 480 22.61 -36.24 25.02
N LYS A 481 23.14 -36.85 23.95
CA LYS A 481 24.26 -36.26 23.19
C LYS A 481 23.88 -34.89 22.61
N ILE A 482 24.59 -33.84 23.02
CA ILE A 482 24.52 -32.50 22.43
C ILE A 482 25.77 -32.30 21.60
N GLY A 483 25.62 -31.77 20.39
CA GLY A 483 26.77 -31.43 19.55
C GLY A 483 26.56 -30.19 18.72
N LEU A 484 27.67 -29.55 18.34
CA LEU A 484 27.69 -28.47 17.36
C LEU A 484 28.41 -28.95 16.12
N ARG A 485 27.75 -28.94 14.97
CA ARG A 485 28.36 -29.24 13.68
C ARG A 485 28.55 -27.94 12.91
N LEU A 486 29.80 -27.55 12.70
CA LEU A 486 30.18 -26.50 11.75
C LEU A 486 30.40 -27.15 10.39
N ASN A 487 29.68 -26.71 9.35
CA ASN A 487 30.03 -27.00 7.96
C ASN A 487 30.50 -25.71 7.31
N TYR A 488 31.64 -25.74 6.64
CA TYR A 488 32.28 -24.54 6.08
C TYR A 488 32.73 -24.80 4.64
N ASP A 489 32.85 -23.72 3.86
CA ASP A 489 33.45 -23.81 2.52
C ASP A 489 34.88 -24.38 2.61
N PRO A 490 35.32 -25.28 1.72
CA PRO A 490 36.69 -25.82 1.70
C PRO A 490 37.80 -24.76 1.64
N LYS A 491 37.47 -23.53 1.23
CA LYS A 491 38.38 -22.38 1.22
C LYS A 491 38.65 -21.80 2.62
N ILE A 492 37.87 -22.20 3.62
CA ILE A 492 38.04 -21.82 5.02
C ILE A 492 38.92 -22.86 5.72
N GLN A 493 39.97 -22.38 6.38
CA GLN A 493 40.86 -23.18 7.20
C GLN A 493 40.48 -22.99 8.67
N VAL A 494 39.83 -23.99 9.26
CA VAL A 494 39.42 -23.97 10.66
C VAL A 494 40.53 -24.51 11.55
N SER A 495 40.81 -23.82 12.67
CA SER A 495 41.72 -24.29 13.71
C SER A 495 40.95 -25.14 14.73
N ASP A 496 41.42 -26.35 15.01
CA ASP A 496 40.93 -27.20 16.09
C ASP A 496 41.66 -26.93 17.43
N PHE A 497 42.68 -26.06 17.41
CA PHE A 497 43.48 -25.75 18.58
C PHE A 497 42.63 -25.07 19.66
N GLY A 498 42.56 -25.69 20.85
CA GLY A 498 41.82 -25.16 21.99
C GLY A 498 40.33 -25.50 22.02
N ILE A 499 39.85 -26.34 21.09
CA ILE A 499 38.46 -26.83 21.10
C ILE A 499 38.43 -28.21 21.79
N PRO A 500 37.82 -28.35 22.97
CA PRO A 500 37.71 -29.64 23.64
C PRO A 500 36.76 -30.57 22.88
N SER A 501 37.09 -31.87 22.83
CA SER A 501 36.21 -32.93 22.33
C SER A 501 35.66 -32.70 20.91
N CYS A 502 36.50 -32.22 19.99
CA CYS A 502 36.10 -32.03 18.60
C CYS A 502 36.63 -33.11 17.65
N VAL A 503 35.89 -33.34 16.56
CA VAL A 503 36.27 -34.24 15.45
C VAL A 503 36.21 -33.44 14.15
N MET A 504 37.34 -33.35 13.46
CA MET A 504 37.48 -32.71 12.15
C MET A 504 37.27 -33.73 11.03
N ASP A 505 36.31 -33.46 10.14
CA ASP A 505 36.16 -34.17 8.88
C ASP A 505 36.62 -33.26 7.73
N LYS A 506 37.90 -33.40 7.37
CA LYS A 506 38.53 -32.63 6.31
C LYS A 506 37.96 -32.92 4.92
N GLN A 507 37.37 -34.11 4.70
CA GLN A 507 36.81 -34.47 3.39
C GLN A 507 35.50 -33.73 3.15
N ASN A 508 34.69 -33.57 4.20
CA ASN A 508 33.40 -32.89 4.14
C ASN A 508 33.44 -31.43 4.59
N SER A 509 34.63 -30.87 4.85
CA SER A 509 34.81 -29.50 5.38
C SER A 509 33.89 -29.22 6.57
N SER A 510 33.93 -30.12 7.55
CA SER A 510 33.10 -30.02 8.74
C SER A 510 33.87 -30.26 10.04
N LEU A 511 33.40 -29.63 11.11
CA LEU A 511 33.92 -29.75 12.46
C LEU A 511 32.74 -30.10 13.37
N PHE A 512 32.82 -31.23 14.06
CA PHE A 512 31.86 -31.59 15.10
C PHE A 512 32.46 -31.36 16.47
N ILE A 513 31.73 -30.68 17.35
CA ILE A 513 32.14 -30.37 18.73
C ILE A 513 31.14 -31.05 19.67
N ASP A 514 31.63 -31.97 20.49
CA ASP A 514 30.81 -32.67 21.48
C ASP A 514 30.62 -31.77 22.72
N VAL A 515 29.37 -31.44 23.05
CA VAL A 515 29.05 -30.58 24.20
C VAL A 515 28.66 -31.47 25.37
N THR A 516 29.62 -31.69 26.27
CA THR A 516 29.52 -32.72 27.32
C THR A 516 28.41 -32.46 28.34
N ASN A 517 28.20 -31.21 28.76
CA ASN A 517 27.12 -30.85 29.67
C ASN A 517 26.80 -29.35 29.58
N ILE A 518 25.51 -29.00 29.63
CA ILE A 518 25.03 -27.64 29.86
C ILE A 518 24.12 -27.67 31.08
N SER A 519 24.51 -26.98 32.15
CA SER A 519 23.73 -26.95 33.38
C SER A 519 22.32 -26.39 33.17
N SER A 520 21.38 -26.78 34.01
CA SER A 520 20.00 -26.27 33.98
C SER A 520 19.94 -24.74 33.84
N LEU A 521 19.07 -24.26 32.95
CA LEU A 521 18.84 -22.83 32.69
C LEU A 521 20.10 -21.99 32.36
N SER A 522 21.21 -22.64 31.96
CA SER A 522 22.51 -21.99 31.70
C SER A 522 22.89 -21.99 30.22
N THR A 523 24.03 -21.39 29.89
CA THR A 523 24.53 -21.25 28.52
C THR A 523 25.93 -21.84 28.38
N PHE A 524 26.20 -22.41 27.22
CA PHE A 524 27.51 -22.85 26.76
C PHE A 524 27.98 -21.96 25.60
N GLU A 525 29.19 -21.38 25.70
CA GLU A 525 29.80 -20.57 24.65
C GLU A 525 30.98 -21.32 24.04
N GLN A 526 31.02 -21.42 22.71
CA GLN A 526 32.14 -21.96 21.95
C GLN A 526 32.64 -20.95 20.92
N LYS A 527 33.96 -20.74 20.89
CA LYS A 527 34.65 -19.94 19.88
C LYS A 527 35.47 -20.83 18.96
N VAL A 528 35.35 -20.60 17.65
CA VAL A 528 36.10 -21.31 16.62
C VAL A 528 36.88 -20.29 15.79
N GLU A 529 38.20 -20.39 15.80
CA GLU A 529 39.08 -19.53 15.00
C GLU A 529 39.25 -20.12 13.59
N PHE A 530 39.26 -19.25 12.58
CA PHE A 530 39.46 -19.65 11.18
C PHE A 530 40.30 -18.64 10.40
N SER A 531 40.91 -19.09 9.31
CA SER A 531 41.56 -18.26 8.30
C SER A 531 41.03 -18.60 6.91
N ILE A 532 41.32 -17.76 5.92
CA ILE A 532 40.89 -17.95 4.54
C ILE A 532 42.08 -18.35 3.67
N SER A 533 41.88 -19.27 2.73
CA SER A 533 42.90 -19.63 1.75
C SER A 533 43.34 -18.43 0.90
N GLU A 534 44.63 -18.30 0.60
CA GLU A 534 45.16 -17.21 -0.22
C GLU A 534 44.58 -17.18 -1.66
N HIS A 535 44.08 -18.32 -2.13
CA HIS A 535 43.49 -18.48 -3.48
C HIS A 535 42.07 -17.94 -3.63
N VAL A 536 41.40 -17.56 -2.53
CA VAL A 536 40.06 -16.97 -2.58
C VAL A 536 40.12 -15.60 -3.25
N SER A 537 39.15 -15.28 -4.09
CA SER A 537 39.13 -13.97 -4.74
C SER A 537 38.61 -12.89 -3.78
N TYR A 538 39.04 -11.64 -3.96
CA TYR A 538 38.44 -10.54 -3.22
C TYR A 538 36.96 -10.38 -3.58
N PHE A 539 36.16 -9.99 -2.60
CA PHE A 539 34.70 -9.83 -2.62
C PHE A 539 33.92 -11.13 -2.91
N GLU A 540 34.61 -12.26 -2.94
CA GLU A 540 33.98 -13.57 -2.84
C GLU A 540 33.36 -13.73 -1.46
N ARG A 541 32.27 -14.51 -1.37
CA ARG A 541 31.62 -14.87 -0.11
C ARG A 541 31.74 -16.36 0.11
N VAL A 542 32.32 -16.75 1.24
CA VAL A 542 32.43 -18.15 1.66
C VAL A 542 31.40 -18.42 2.74
N SER A 543 30.69 -19.53 2.60
CA SER A 543 29.60 -19.87 3.51
C SER A 543 30.08 -20.71 4.69
N VAL A 544 29.44 -20.49 5.84
CA VAL A 544 29.57 -21.32 7.04
C VAL A 544 28.17 -21.58 7.59
N SER A 545 27.94 -22.79 8.07
CA SER A 545 26.73 -23.13 8.79
C SER A 545 27.04 -23.78 10.13
N VAL A 546 26.24 -23.45 11.13
CA VAL A 546 26.28 -24.04 12.47
C VAL A 546 24.99 -24.81 12.67
N THR A 547 25.09 -26.12 12.90
CA THR A 547 23.96 -26.99 13.20
C THR A 547 24.06 -27.46 14.65
N LEU A 548 23.01 -27.23 15.44
CA LEU A 548 22.85 -27.84 16.76
C LEU A 548 22.28 -29.24 16.60
N VAL A 549 22.93 -30.20 17.22
CA VAL A 549 22.58 -31.63 17.22
C VAL A 549 22.15 -32.00 18.64
N TYR A 550 21.00 -32.66 18.77
CA TYR A 550 20.49 -33.15 20.06
C TYR A 550 19.95 -34.56 19.89
N LYS A 551 20.38 -35.49 20.75
CA LYS A 551 20.04 -36.93 20.69
C LYS A 551 20.35 -37.57 19.32
N GLY A 552 21.33 -37.02 18.60
CA GLY A 552 21.76 -37.50 17.28
C GLY A 552 21.00 -36.89 16.10
N ASP A 553 19.96 -36.10 16.33
CA ASP A 553 19.19 -35.42 15.29
C ASP A 553 19.64 -33.95 15.15
N ASP A 554 19.67 -33.44 13.93
CA ASP A 554 19.92 -32.03 13.64
C ASP A 554 18.66 -31.23 14.01
N ILE A 555 18.75 -30.34 15.01
CA ILE A 555 17.57 -29.68 15.56
C ILE A 555 17.42 -28.22 15.13
N GLU A 556 18.53 -27.53 14.88
CA GLU A 556 18.56 -26.11 14.49
C GLU A 556 19.77 -25.83 13.60
N LYS A 557 19.62 -25.00 12.55
CA LYS A 557 20.71 -24.64 11.63
C LYS A 557 20.76 -23.13 11.37
N HIS A 558 21.96 -22.58 11.42
CA HIS A 558 22.27 -21.17 11.15
C HIS A 558 23.25 -21.09 10.00
N ASN A 559 22.96 -20.29 8.98
CA ASN A 559 23.87 -20.04 7.87
C ASN A 559 24.43 -18.61 7.98
N MET A 560 25.70 -18.46 7.64
CA MET A 560 26.44 -17.20 7.64
C MET A 560 27.33 -17.17 6.41
N ASP A 561 27.62 -15.97 5.94
CA ASP A 561 28.62 -15.76 4.88
C ASP A 561 29.71 -14.84 5.40
N ILE A 562 30.94 -15.12 5.00
CA ILE A 562 32.11 -14.30 5.27
C ILE A 562 32.56 -13.72 3.93
N ARG A 563 32.61 -12.39 3.83
CA ARG A 563 33.09 -11.66 2.65
C ARG A 563 34.60 -11.47 2.74
N ILE A 564 35.31 -11.71 1.65
CA ILE A 564 36.75 -11.47 1.61
C ILE A 564 36.99 -10.05 1.09
N ALA A 565 37.78 -9.23 1.75
CA ALA A 565 38.10 -7.87 1.30
C ALA A 565 39.60 -7.58 1.41
N PRO A 566 40.18 -6.77 0.51
CA PRO A 566 41.58 -6.34 0.64
C PRO A 566 41.74 -5.38 1.81
N SER A 567 42.82 -5.53 2.58
CA SER A 567 43.17 -4.59 3.65
C SER A 567 43.74 -3.31 3.06
N TYR A 568 43.38 -2.19 3.67
CA TYR A 568 44.04 -0.91 3.43
C TYR A 568 45.51 -1.00 3.84
N VAL A 569 46.41 -0.45 3.01
CA VAL A 569 47.84 -0.33 3.33
C VAL A 569 48.10 1.09 3.82
N PRO A 570 48.35 1.31 5.13
CA PRO A 570 48.61 2.65 5.66
C PRO A 570 49.89 3.26 5.09
N ILE A 571 49.81 4.54 4.74
CA ILE A 571 50.98 5.32 4.32
C ILE A 571 51.53 6.05 5.55
N LYS A 572 52.81 5.84 5.86
CA LYS A 572 53.43 6.55 6.98
C LYS A 572 53.70 8.00 6.61
N GLU A 573 53.66 8.86 7.62
CA GLU A 573 53.97 10.28 7.43
C GLU A 573 55.40 10.45 6.86
N GLY A 574 55.50 11.18 5.74
CA GLY A 574 56.77 11.40 5.03
C GLY A 574 57.14 10.35 3.98
N GLU A 575 56.42 9.21 3.89
CA GLU A 575 56.60 8.25 2.80
C GLU A 575 55.84 8.71 1.54
N GLU A 576 56.44 8.49 0.36
CA GLU A 576 55.75 8.75 -0.91
C GLU A 576 54.62 7.75 -1.09
N ASN A 577 53.40 8.24 -1.26
CA ASN A 577 52.24 7.38 -1.50
C ASN A 577 52.32 6.78 -2.92
N PRO A 578 52.54 5.46 -3.06
CA PRO A 578 52.68 4.83 -4.37
C PRO A 578 51.33 4.72 -5.09
N TYR A 579 50.20 4.83 -4.40
CA TYR A 579 48.90 4.65 -5.01
C TYR A 579 48.45 5.92 -5.74
N ASP A 580 47.73 5.73 -6.84
CA ASP A 580 47.08 6.80 -7.61
C ASP A 580 45.63 7.00 -7.15
N ILE A 581 44.99 5.92 -6.71
CA ILE A 581 43.58 5.86 -6.31
C ILE A 581 43.46 5.35 -4.87
N LEU A 582 42.57 5.98 -4.10
CA LEU A 582 41.95 5.39 -2.92
C LEU A 582 40.53 4.95 -3.27
N PHE A 583 40.28 3.65 -3.22
CA PHE A 583 39.00 3.04 -3.61
C PHE A 583 38.25 2.56 -2.37
N PHE A 584 37.09 3.15 -2.12
CA PHE A 584 36.21 2.71 -1.03
C PHE A 584 35.35 1.53 -1.47
N THR A 585 35.18 0.55 -0.58
CA THR A 585 34.31 -0.60 -0.80
C THR A 585 33.47 -0.89 0.44
N ASP A 586 32.35 -1.57 0.26
CA ASP A 586 31.42 -1.91 1.34
C ASP A 586 30.67 -3.21 1.00
N LEU A 587 29.78 -3.67 1.87
CA LEU A 587 29.04 -4.93 1.78
C LEU A 587 28.28 -5.13 0.46
N HIS A 588 27.91 -4.03 -0.21
CA HIS A 588 27.18 -4.05 -1.49
C HIS A 588 28.06 -4.39 -2.69
N ILE A 589 29.38 -4.21 -2.59
CA ILE A 589 30.31 -4.46 -3.69
C ILE A 589 30.44 -5.96 -3.93
N SER A 590 30.05 -6.40 -5.12
CA SER A 590 30.25 -7.79 -5.56
C SER A 590 31.65 -8.01 -6.15
N GLN A 591 32.06 -9.27 -6.27
CA GLN A 591 33.30 -9.62 -6.97
C GLN A 591 33.32 -9.13 -8.43
N THR A 592 32.21 -9.31 -9.14
CA THR A 592 32.07 -8.84 -10.53
C THR A 592 32.25 -7.33 -10.61
N GLU A 593 31.63 -6.60 -9.68
CA GLU A 593 31.73 -5.15 -9.61
C GLU A 593 33.14 -4.68 -9.28
N TYR A 594 33.77 -5.26 -8.25
CA TYR A 594 35.16 -4.99 -7.89
C TYR A 594 36.10 -5.18 -9.08
N ASN A 595 35.96 -6.30 -9.79
CA ASN A 595 36.78 -6.60 -10.97
C ASN A 595 36.58 -5.58 -12.09
N CYS A 596 35.40 -4.96 -12.22
CA CYS A 596 35.17 -3.88 -13.18
C CYS A 596 35.99 -2.64 -12.85
N TYR A 597 35.97 -2.22 -11.58
CA TYR A 597 36.77 -1.09 -11.13
C TYR A 597 38.26 -1.35 -11.33
N MET A 598 38.73 -2.52 -10.92
CA MET A 598 40.14 -2.90 -11.12
C MET A 598 40.50 -2.94 -12.62
N THR A 599 39.63 -3.45 -13.49
CA THR A 599 39.86 -3.42 -14.95
C THR A 599 40.05 -1.99 -15.48
N ILE A 600 39.24 -1.03 -14.99
CA ILE A 600 39.38 0.38 -15.37
C ILE A 600 40.70 0.95 -14.85
N PHE A 601 41.02 0.70 -13.58
CA PHE A 601 42.23 1.22 -12.94
C PHE A 601 43.49 0.64 -13.58
N ASP A 602 43.56 -0.69 -13.74
CA ASP A 602 44.66 -1.39 -14.41
C ASP A 602 44.77 -0.95 -15.88
N GLY A 603 43.63 -0.80 -16.57
CA GLY A 603 43.55 -0.28 -17.92
C GLY A 603 44.16 1.11 -18.07
N LEU A 604 44.06 1.94 -17.04
CA LEU A 604 44.67 3.27 -16.96
C LEU A 604 46.08 3.26 -16.33
N SER A 605 46.67 2.08 -16.03
CA SER A 605 47.93 1.96 -15.28
C SER A 605 47.91 2.71 -13.93
N LEU A 606 46.78 2.61 -13.23
CA LEU A 606 46.57 3.22 -11.92
C LEU A 606 46.71 2.18 -10.82
N ARG A 607 47.47 2.50 -9.78
CA ARG A 607 47.57 1.67 -8.57
C ARG A 607 46.48 2.10 -7.58
N ALA A 608 45.60 1.19 -7.19
CA ALA A 608 44.56 1.46 -6.19
C ALA A 608 44.94 0.90 -4.81
N ASN A 609 44.73 1.69 -3.77
CA ASN A 609 44.65 1.25 -2.38
C ASN A 609 43.16 1.12 -2.02
N VAL A 610 42.77 0.11 -1.25
CA VAL A 610 41.36 -0.17 -0.99
C VAL A 610 41.03 0.07 0.47
N TRP A 611 39.98 0.86 0.73
CA TRP A 611 39.40 1.04 2.06
C TRP A 611 38.05 0.36 2.11
N ASP A 612 38.00 -0.83 2.72
CA ASP A 612 36.73 -1.51 2.94
C ASP A 612 36.09 -1.04 4.26
N ILE A 613 34.89 -0.47 4.16
CA ILE A 613 34.19 0.19 5.29
C ILE A 613 33.87 -0.82 6.39
N GLU A 614 33.40 -2.02 6.02
CA GLU A 614 33.05 -3.06 6.99
C GLU A 614 34.31 -3.61 7.67
N LEU A 615 35.39 -3.84 6.91
CA LEU A 615 36.64 -4.36 7.47
C LEU A 615 37.31 -3.38 8.43
N ASN A 616 37.24 -2.08 8.14
CA ASN A 616 37.84 -1.04 8.98
C ASN A 616 36.89 -0.54 10.07
N ASN A 617 35.64 -1.03 10.13
CA ASN A 617 34.57 -0.55 11.01
C ASN A 617 34.32 0.96 10.87
N GLY A 618 34.06 1.44 9.65
CA GLY A 618 33.73 2.83 9.35
C GLY A 618 34.66 3.49 8.33
N VAL A 619 34.49 4.80 8.15
CA VAL A 619 35.29 5.62 7.22
C VAL A 619 36.12 6.66 7.96
N SER A 620 35.46 7.69 8.51
CA SER A 620 36.14 8.77 9.22
C SER A 620 36.26 8.50 10.73
N TYR A 621 35.38 7.64 11.27
CA TYR A 621 35.28 7.30 12.68
C TYR A 621 35.04 5.79 12.85
N LEU A 622 35.61 5.22 13.92
CA LEU A 622 35.39 3.84 14.31
C LEU A 622 33.93 3.63 14.73
N ASN A 623 33.32 2.56 14.23
CA ASN A 623 31.91 2.23 14.42
C ASN A 623 30.95 3.37 14.05
N ASP A 624 31.42 4.31 13.22
CA ASP A 624 30.68 5.52 12.83
C ASP A 624 30.16 6.34 14.03
N ASP A 625 30.88 6.32 15.16
CA ASP A 625 30.44 6.95 16.41
C ASP A 625 30.56 8.48 16.44
N GLY A 626 31.22 9.07 15.44
CA GLY A 626 31.46 10.50 15.33
C GLY A 626 32.51 11.06 16.30
N VAL A 627 33.17 10.20 17.08
CA VAL A 627 34.09 10.60 18.17
C VAL A 627 35.48 9.98 17.97
N ASN A 628 35.57 8.67 17.80
CA ASN A 628 36.84 7.94 17.78
C ASN A 628 37.39 7.84 16.36
N ARG A 629 38.43 8.61 16.04
CA ARG A 629 39.10 8.55 14.74
C ARG A 629 39.87 7.24 14.56
N HIS A 630 39.94 6.73 13.32
CA HIS A 630 40.87 5.63 13.00
C HIS A 630 42.31 6.06 13.26
N ARG A 631 43.10 5.18 13.89
CA ARG A 631 44.54 5.40 14.11
C ARG A 631 45.27 5.52 12.77
N ASP A 632 45.03 4.57 11.87
CA ASP A 632 45.56 4.54 10.51
C ASP A 632 44.47 5.04 9.55
N SER A 633 44.20 6.35 9.60
CA SER A 633 43.11 6.96 8.81
C SER A 633 43.48 7.13 7.35
N TRP A 634 42.50 6.90 6.46
CA TRP A 634 42.61 7.11 5.01
C TRP A 634 42.99 8.55 4.61
N ILE A 635 42.91 9.52 5.50
CA ILE A 635 43.30 10.91 5.21
C ILE A 635 44.82 11.09 5.09
N ILE A 636 45.60 10.24 5.75
CA ILE A 636 47.06 10.38 5.84
C ILE A 636 47.70 9.90 4.53
N GLY A 637 48.53 10.76 3.92
CA GLY A 637 49.26 10.43 2.68
C GLY A 637 48.43 10.39 1.39
N ASN A 638 47.10 10.54 1.44
CA ASN A 638 46.23 10.51 0.26
C ASN A 638 45.91 11.89 -0.35
N GLN A 639 46.58 12.94 0.12
CA GLN A 639 46.51 14.26 -0.48
C GLN A 639 46.93 14.21 -1.95
N GLY A 640 46.09 14.74 -2.85
CA GLY A 640 46.37 14.78 -4.28
C GLY A 640 46.06 13.52 -5.05
N LYS A 641 45.46 12.53 -4.40
CA LYS A 641 45.03 11.28 -5.02
C LYS A 641 43.56 11.35 -5.43
N SER A 642 43.18 10.46 -6.33
CA SER A 642 41.77 10.28 -6.70
C SER A 642 41.09 9.35 -5.70
N ILE A 643 39.97 9.80 -5.13
CA ILE A 643 39.11 9.01 -4.27
C ILE A 643 37.93 8.54 -5.10
N VAL A 644 37.68 7.23 -5.10
CA VAL A 644 36.50 6.63 -5.74
C VAL A 644 35.66 5.99 -4.66
N PHE A 645 34.41 6.42 -4.50
CA PHE A 645 33.49 5.90 -3.50
C PHE A 645 32.14 5.52 -4.13
N PRO A 646 31.95 4.22 -4.43
CA PRO A 646 30.65 3.67 -4.73
C PRO A 646 29.80 3.58 -3.48
N MET A 647 28.60 4.16 -3.58
CA MET A 647 27.65 4.27 -2.50
C MET A 647 26.39 3.46 -2.83
N LYS A 648 25.99 2.62 -1.89
CA LYS A 648 24.72 1.90 -1.89
C LYS A 648 23.51 2.84 -1.81
N HIS A 649 23.66 3.93 -1.06
CA HIS A 649 22.62 4.95 -0.89
C HIS A 649 23.24 6.32 -0.61
N PRO A 650 22.56 7.44 -0.94
CA PRO A 650 23.11 8.79 -0.83
C PRO A 650 23.65 9.12 0.58
N LYS A 651 22.96 8.65 1.62
CA LYS A 651 23.38 8.86 3.02
C LYS A 651 24.73 8.24 3.40
N GLN A 652 25.31 7.34 2.59
CA GLN A 652 26.64 6.79 2.89
C GLN A 652 27.73 7.87 2.85
N ILE A 653 27.49 9.00 2.20
CA ILE A 653 28.41 10.15 2.24
C ILE A 653 28.59 10.69 3.66
N GLU A 654 27.59 10.51 4.55
CA GLU A 654 27.64 10.96 5.95
C GLU A 654 28.73 10.23 6.75
N LEU A 655 29.17 9.05 6.30
CA LEU A 655 30.29 8.31 6.89
C LEU A 655 31.62 9.05 6.71
N MET A 656 31.73 9.88 5.66
CA MET A 656 32.90 10.72 5.40
C MET A 656 32.72 12.08 6.09
N ASN A 657 33.54 12.38 7.09
CA ASN A 657 33.53 13.70 7.70
C ASN A 657 33.92 14.76 6.64
N PRO A 658 33.14 15.84 6.45
CA PRO A 658 33.45 16.88 5.48
C PRO A 658 34.84 17.51 5.66
N LYS A 659 35.34 17.61 6.90
CA LYS A 659 36.68 18.13 7.17
C LYS A 659 37.78 17.23 6.62
N ASP A 660 37.55 15.92 6.58
CA ASP A 660 38.48 14.95 6.00
C ASP A 660 38.49 15.06 4.48
N ILE A 661 37.31 15.19 3.86
CA ILE A 661 37.17 15.46 2.42
C ILE A 661 37.91 16.75 2.07
N VAL A 662 37.69 17.83 2.84
CA VAL A 662 38.42 19.09 2.70
C VAL A 662 39.91 18.84 2.84
N GLN A 663 40.38 18.16 3.88
CA GLN A 663 41.81 17.96 4.13
C GLN A 663 42.51 17.25 2.96
N VAL A 664 41.88 16.21 2.39
CA VAL A 664 42.47 15.44 1.30
C VAL A 664 42.45 16.19 -0.04
N LEU A 665 41.43 17.03 -0.28
CA LEU A 665 41.29 17.78 -1.53
C LEU A 665 41.88 19.21 -1.48
N LYS A 666 42.13 19.77 -0.29
CA LYS A 666 42.55 21.18 -0.11
C LYS A 666 44.03 21.42 -0.38
N SER A 667 44.90 20.45 -0.11
CA SER A 667 46.36 20.63 -0.23
C SER A 667 46.89 20.47 -1.66
N SER A 668 46.08 19.98 -2.57
CA SER A 668 46.48 19.64 -3.94
C SER A 668 45.29 19.82 -4.86
N VAL A 669 45.39 20.72 -5.82
CA VAL A 669 44.32 20.88 -6.83
C VAL A 669 44.18 19.58 -7.64
N ASP A 670 45.22 18.77 -7.63
CA ASP A 670 45.50 17.54 -8.38
C ASP A 670 44.70 16.28 -8.00
N GLY A 671 44.15 16.19 -6.79
CA GLY A 671 43.28 15.06 -6.40
C GLY A 671 41.84 15.26 -6.86
N GLY A 672 41.02 14.21 -6.72
CA GLY A 672 39.59 14.31 -6.99
C GLY A 672 38.77 13.34 -6.17
N LEU A 673 37.46 13.56 -6.12
CA LEU A 673 36.48 12.73 -5.44
C LEU A 673 35.40 12.33 -6.43
N ILE A 674 35.20 11.03 -6.60
CA ILE A 674 34.18 10.45 -7.47
C ILE A 674 33.21 9.70 -6.57
N LEU A 675 31.98 10.18 -6.51
CA LEU A 675 30.90 9.55 -5.76
C LEU A 675 29.97 8.85 -6.76
N ILE A 676 29.83 7.54 -6.61
CA ILE A 676 29.03 6.72 -7.55
C ILE A 676 27.77 6.28 -6.82
N GLY A 677 26.60 6.62 -7.37
CA GLY A 677 25.30 6.33 -6.74
C GLY A 677 24.32 7.50 -6.88
N GLU A 678 23.18 7.41 -6.22
CA GLU A 678 22.07 8.37 -6.38
C GLU A 678 22.23 9.69 -5.61
N LEU A 679 23.46 10.22 -5.45
CA LEU A 679 23.70 11.45 -4.70
C LEU A 679 23.52 12.69 -5.56
N THR A 680 22.67 13.61 -5.12
CA THR A 680 22.47 14.91 -5.78
C THR A 680 23.51 15.95 -5.36
N THR A 681 23.70 16.98 -6.20
CA THR A 681 24.55 18.13 -5.90
C THR A 681 24.11 18.83 -4.59
N ASP A 682 22.81 18.98 -4.38
CA ASP A 682 22.29 19.66 -3.19
C ASP A 682 22.53 18.85 -1.91
N GLU A 683 22.37 17.53 -1.95
CA GLU A 683 22.68 16.64 -0.83
C GLU A 683 24.18 16.68 -0.49
N PHE A 684 25.05 16.63 -1.50
CA PHE A 684 26.49 16.73 -1.29
C PHE A 684 26.89 18.09 -0.69
N ILE A 685 26.36 19.19 -1.24
CA ILE A 685 26.63 20.54 -0.72
C ILE A 685 26.10 20.67 0.71
N SER A 686 24.91 20.14 1.00
CA SER A 686 24.33 20.12 2.34
C SER A 686 25.23 19.37 3.32
N HIS A 687 25.74 18.20 2.93
CA HIS A 687 26.71 17.45 3.73
C HIS A 687 27.98 18.26 3.99
N MET A 688 28.56 18.86 2.95
CA MET A 688 29.78 19.66 3.06
C MET A 688 29.60 20.90 3.96
N LYS A 689 28.39 21.47 4.03
CA LYS A 689 28.07 22.59 4.94
C LYS A 689 28.16 22.21 6.41
N THR A 690 27.95 20.95 6.78
CA THR A 690 28.04 20.51 8.18
C THR A 690 29.45 20.62 8.76
N GLY A 691 30.49 20.62 7.89
CA GLY A 691 31.87 20.90 8.27
C GLY A 691 32.40 22.26 7.83
N ALA A 692 31.53 23.17 7.37
CA ALA A 692 31.92 24.50 6.94
C ALA A 692 32.39 25.37 8.11
N THR A 693 33.20 26.39 7.79
CA THR A 693 33.60 27.39 8.77
C THR A 693 32.55 28.51 8.81
N GLU A 694 31.97 28.75 9.98
CA GLU A 694 31.07 29.88 10.22
C GLU A 694 31.87 31.17 10.39
N THR A 695 31.49 32.21 9.64
CA THR A 695 32.09 33.55 9.76
C THR A 695 30.97 34.58 9.95
N PRO A 696 31.08 35.51 10.92
CA PRO A 696 30.05 36.54 11.12
C PRO A 696 29.99 37.50 9.92
N ILE A 697 28.78 37.90 9.52
CA ILE A 697 28.58 38.99 8.57
C ILE A 697 28.88 40.32 9.29
N PRO A 698 29.68 41.22 8.71
CA PRO A 698 30.00 42.51 9.33
C PRO A 698 28.75 43.33 9.68
N ASP A 699 28.70 43.88 10.89
CA ASP A 699 27.57 44.66 11.42
C ASP A 699 27.16 45.83 10.51
N ASP A 700 28.11 46.44 9.80
CA ASP A 700 27.88 47.56 8.89
C ASP A 700 27.07 47.16 7.63
N VAL A 701 27.17 45.90 7.20
CA VAL A 701 26.41 45.34 6.08
C VAL A 701 24.95 45.09 6.47
N ILE A 702 24.71 44.57 7.68
CA ILE A 702 23.39 44.14 8.17
C ILE A 702 22.70 45.20 9.04
N SER A 703 23.16 46.44 8.95
CA SER A 703 22.52 47.60 9.59
C SER A 703 21.89 48.53 8.56
N ASP A 704 20.82 49.21 8.94
CA ASP A 704 20.15 50.19 8.08
C ASP A 704 19.48 51.32 8.85
N SER A 705 19.06 52.36 8.11
CA SER A 705 18.33 53.51 8.62
C SER A 705 16.83 53.32 8.46
N PHE A 706 16.13 53.19 9.59
CA PHE A 706 14.69 52.94 9.64
C PHE A 706 13.99 54.17 10.22
N VAL A 707 13.70 55.16 9.36
CA VAL A 707 13.10 56.44 9.77
C VAL A 707 11.58 56.37 9.85
N PHE A 708 10.94 55.70 8.89
CA PHE A 708 9.47 55.61 8.77
C PHE A 708 8.94 54.16 8.75
N SER A 709 9.84 53.16 8.75
CA SER A 709 9.51 51.73 8.76
C SER A 709 10.17 51.03 9.94
N LYS A 710 9.68 49.86 10.33
CA LYS A 710 10.38 48.98 11.27
C LYS A 710 11.25 48.00 10.47
N PRO A 711 12.43 47.61 10.97
CA PRO A 711 13.17 46.49 10.39
C PRO A 711 12.29 45.24 10.39
N THR A 712 12.35 44.46 9.31
CA THR A 712 11.69 43.15 9.21
C THR A 712 12.73 42.07 8.95
N GLU A 713 12.37 40.82 9.25
CA GLU A 713 13.22 39.66 9.02
C GLU A 713 13.52 39.48 7.53
N GLU A 714 12.58 39.82 6.64
CA GLU A 714 12.77 39.75 5.19
C GLU A 714 13.85 40.72 4.69
N ILE A 715 13.84 41.97 5.16
CA ILE A 715 14.87 42.97 4.79
C ILE A 715 16.24 42.51 5.28
N PHE A 716 16.30 41.96 6.50
CA PHE A 716 17.52 41.41 7.08
C PHE A 716 18.07 40.24 6.24
N LYS A 717 17.21 39.28 5.90
CA LYS A 717 17.56 38.14 5.06
C LYS A 717 18.05 38.60 3.68
N GLN A 718 17.34 39.53 3.03
CA GLN A 718 17.72 40.07 1.72
C GLN A 718 19.13 40.69 1.75
N LYS A 719 19.45 41.53 2.76
CA LYS A 719 20.79 42.10 2.90
C LYS A 719 21.86 41.04 3.07
N CYS A 720 21.58 40.01 3.87
CA CYS A 720 22.52 38.91 4.07
C CYS A 720 22.73 38.11 2.78
N GLU A 721 21.68 37.85 2.01
CA GLU A 721 21.74 37.19 0.70
C GLU A 721 22.51 38.04 -0.33
N GLU A 722 22.28 39.35 -0.37
CA GLU A 722 23.03 40.29 -1.21
C GLU A 722 24.52 40.30 -0.86
N PHE A 723 24.87 40.34 0.42
CA PHE A 723 26.27 40.23 0.86
C PHE A 723 26.91 38.91 0.46
N VAL A 724 26.25 37.78 0.71
CA VAL A 724 26.76 36.45 0.31
C VAL A 724 26.91 36.37 -1.21
N LYS A 725 26.00 36.96 -1.98
CA LYS A 725 26.10 37.04 -3.45
C LYS A 725 27.29 37.89 -3.90
N GLN A 726 27.48 39.08 -3.33
CA GLN A 726 28.64 39.93 -3.61
C GLN A 726 29.95 39.23 -3.27
N LEU A 727 30.02 38.58 -2.10
CA LEU A 727 31.18 37.84 -1.66
C LEU A 727 31.47 36.65 -2.58
N SER A 728 30.45 35.88 -2.97
CA SER A 728 30.57 34.77 -3.94
C SER A 728 31.09 35.25 -5.30
N ASN A 729 30.68 36.44 -5.76
CA ASN A 729 31.19 37.04 -7.00
C ASN A 729 32.65 37.50 -6.86
N ALA A 730 33.05 38.02 -5.70
CA ALA A 730 34.45 38.38 -5.43
C ALA A 730 35.34 37.13 -5.36
N THR A 731 34.87 36.09 -4.67
CA THR A 731 35.57 34.81 -4.48
C THR A 731 34.90 33.68 -5.25
N ILE A 732 34.90 33.76 -6.58
CA ILE A 732 34.28 32.76 -7.50
C ILE A 732 34.73 31.31 -7.23
N ALA A 733 35.91 31.11 -6.64
CA ALA A 733 36.36 29.78 -6.27
C ALA A 733 35.73 29.27 -4.96
N SER A 734 35.26 30.14 -4.07
CA SER A 734 34.77 29.76 -2.75
C SER A 734 33.29 29.44 -2.80
N ASN A 735 32.90 28.27 -2.26
CA ASN A 735 31.50 27.94 -2.05
C ASN A 735 31.02 28.57 -0.75
N ILE A 736 30.31 29.67 -0.88
CA ILE A 736 29.78 30.46 0.22
C ILE A 736 28.26 30.34 0.23
N SER A 737 27.68 30.17 1.41
CA SER A 737 26.23 30.17 1.58
C SER A 737 25.83 30.88 2.85
N LEU A 738 24.58 31.29 2.92
CA LEU A 738 24.04 31.91 4.12
C LEU A 738 23.92 30.86 5.25
N GLY A 739 24.40 31.22 6.44
CA GLY A 739 24.37 30.39 7.64
C GLY A 739 23.23 30.78 8.58
N GLU A 740 23.48 30.69 9.88
CA GLU A 740 22.50 31.05 10.91
C GLU A 740 22.12 32.54 10.84
N LEU A 741 20.81 32.80 10.88
CA LEU A 741 20.20 34.13 10.92
C LEU A 741 19.48 34.30 12.25
N ASN A 742 19.83 35.32 13.02
CA ASN A 742 19.21 35.65 14.29
C ASN A 742 18.72 37.11 14.26
N PHE A 743 17.47 37.30 13.82
CA PHE A 743 16.85 38.62 13.72
C PHE A 743 16.52 39.19 15.11
N LYS A 744 17.31 40.18 15.55
CA LYS A 744 17.21 40.86 16.85
C LYS A 744 17.51 42.35 16.68
N PRO A 745 16.57 43.12 16.13
CA PRO A 745 16.83 44.51 15.79
C PRO A 745 17.14 45.35 17.04
N ARG A 746 18.30 46.03 17.05
CA ARG A 746 18.72 46.92 18.13
C ARG A 746 19.23 48.25 17.57
N LYS A 747 18.85 49.37 18.18
CA LYS A 747 19.38 50.68 17.82
C LYS A 747 20.85 50.77 18.23
N ILE A 748 21.71 51.09 17.27
CA ILE A 748 23.16 51.28 17.49
C ILE A 748 23.59 52.74 17.27
N GLY A 749 22.65 53.62 16.93
CA GLY A 749 22.84 55.07 16.81
C GLY A 749 21.52 55.81 16.67
N THR A 750 21.57 57.12 16.42
CA THR A 750 20.37 58.00 16.37
C THR A 750 19.40 57.61 15.25
N LEU A 751 19.93 57.14 14.11
CA LEU A 751 19.14 56.73 12.94
C LEU A 751 19.40 55.28 12.50
N LYS A 752 20.45 54.63 13.03
CA LYS A 752 20.93 53.33 12.56
C LYS A 752 20.49 52.19 13.48
N THR A 753 19.92 51.14 12.88
CA THR A 753 19.47 49.93 13.56
C THR A 753 20.26 48.74 13.02
N LEU A 754 20.91 47.98 13.90
CA LEU A 754 21.45 46.67 13.58
C LEU A 754 20.29 45.68 13.56
N MET A 755 20.08 44.95 12.47
CA MET A 755 18.89 44.11 12.31
C MET A 755 18.96 42.77 13.06
N GLY A 756 20.16 42.28 13.38
CA GLY A 756 20.36 41.02 14.08
C GLY A 756 21.80 40.56 14.03
N ASP A 757 22.02 39.28 14.26
CA ASP A 757 23.31 38.59 14.07
C ASP A 757 23.16 37.62 12.90
N ALA A 758 24.08 37.64 11.94
CA ALA A 758 24.10 36.71 10.82
C ALA A 758 25.49 36.14 10.63
N LYS A 759 25.55 34.89 10.17
CA LYS A 759 26.78 34.22 9.76
C LYS A 759 26.66 33.74 8.33
N TYR A 760 27.78 33.64 7.65
CA TYR A 760 27.89 32.91 6.39
C TYR A 760 28.80 31.69 6.57
N LEU A 761 28.54 30.66 5.78
CA LEU A 761 29.28 29.41 5.77
C LEU A 761 30.28 29.42 4.62
N VAL A 762 31.54 29.15 4.93
CA VAL A 762 32.59 28.91 3.93
C VAL A 762 32.86 27.41 3.86
N VAL A 763 32.43 26.78 2.76
CA VAL A 763 32.80 25.39 2.49
C VAL A 763 34.28 25.38 2.08
N GLY A 764 35.09 24.59 2.79
CA GLY A 764 36.55 24.56 2.60
C GLY A 764 37.04 24.02 1.25
N LEU A 765 36.12 23.64 0.35
CA LEU A 765 36.39 23.18 -1.00
C LEU A 765 36.11 24.27 -2.03
N SER A 766 37.03 24.40 -2.97
CA SER A 766 36.85 25.27 -4.13
C SER A 766 35.78 24.72 -5.08
N ALA A 767 35.08 25.59 -5.82
CA ALA A 767 34.24 25.22 -6.95
C ALA A 767 35.05 24.55 -8.09
N ALA A 768 36.37 24.77 -8.10
CA ALA A 768 37.32 24.08 -8.97
C ALA A 768 37.73 22.69 -8.46
N ALA A 769 37.28 22.27 -7.27
CA ALA A 769 37.59 20.95 -6.75
C ALA A 769 37.00 19.88 -7.69
N ASN A 770 37.80 18.84 -7.95
CA ASN A 770 37.43 17.73 -8.82
C ASN A 770 36.45 16.79 -8.11
N CYS A 771 35.26 17.26 -7.75
CA CYS A 771 34.21 16.47 -7.12
C CYS A 771 33.13 16.13 -8.14
N TYR A 772 33.00 14.84 -8.46
CA TYR A 772 32.11 14.34 -9.51
C TYR A 772 31.13 13.33 -8.92
N GLY A 773 29.86 13.47 -9.30
CA GLY A 773 28.80 12.52 -9.02
C GLY A 773 28.47 11.70 -10.27
N CYS A 774 28.44 10.38 -10.14
CA CYS A 774 27.99 9.46 -11.19
C CYS A 774 26.63 8.90 -10.79
N HIS A 775 25.56 9.53 -11.27
CA HIS A 775 24.19 9.12 -10.97
C HIS A 775 23.74 7.95 -11.84
N PHE A 776 23.27 6.86 -11.22
CA PHE A 776 22.75 5.69 -11.92
C PHE A 776 21.42 5.23 -11.32
N PRO A 777 20.32 5.19 -12.09
CA PRO A 777 19.00 4.81 -11.59
C PRO A 777 18.76 3.28 -11.49
N SER A 778 19.78 2.44 -11.24
CA SER A 778 19.63 0.97 -11.31
C SER A 778 20.61 0.17 -10.44
N LYS A 779 20.14 -0.96 -9.88
CA LYS A 779 20.93 -1.99 -9.16
C LYS A 779 21.87 -2.80 -10.08
N ASP A 780 21.76 -2.60 -11.39
CA ASP A 780 22.46 -3.34 -12.44
C ASP A 780 23.44 -2.42 -13.21
N PHE A 781 24.06 -1.45 -12.54
CA PHE A 781 24.93 -0.45 -13.19
C PHE A 781 26.19 -1.06 -13.86
N LEU A 782 26.53 -2.31 -13.50
CA LEU A 782 27.56 -3.14 -14.13
C LEU A 782 27.00 -4.43 -14.71
N SER A 783 25.68 -4.57 -14.90
CA SER A 783 25.13 -5.72 -15.63
C SER A 783 25.57 -5.61 -17.09
N PHE A 784 26.64 -6.30 -17.40
CA PHE A 784 27.20 -6.41 -18.72
C PHE A 784 26.22 -7.07 -19.68
N SER A 785 26.10 -6.51 -20.89
CA SER A 785 26.26 -7.40 -22.04
C SER A 785 27.74 -7.81 -22.06
N SER A 786 28.01 -9.09 -22.22
CA SER A 786 29.34 -9.71 -22.32
C SER A 786 30.12 -9.26 -23.57
N ASP A 787 29.89 -8.03 -24.02
CA ASP A 787 30.41 -7.52 -25.26
C ASP A 787 31.87 -7.11 -25.04
N ASN A 788 32.76 -8.06 -25.26
CA ASN A 788 34.20 -7.86 -25.38
C ASN A 788 34.57 -7.01 -26.62
N SER A 789 33.66 -6.15 -27.09
CA SER A 789 33.78 -5.36 -28.32
C SER A 789 34.85 -4.27 -28.22
N GLY A 790 35.50 -4.10 -27.06
CA GLY A 790 36.50 -3.04 -26.85
C GLY A 790 35.90 -1.65 -26.93
N LYS A 791 34.57 -1.51 -26.79
CA LYS A 791 33.85 -0.25 -26.95
C LYS A 791 33.20 0.18 -25.63
N LEU A 792 33.48 1.40 -25.17
CA LEU A 792 32.90 1.99 -23.97
C LEU A 792 31.95 3.13 -24.34
N VAL A 793 30.70 3.06 -23.88
CA VAL A 793 29.73 4.15 -24.06
C VAL A 793 29.96 5.20 -22.98
N THR A 794 30.31 6.40 -23.39
CA THR A 794 30.73 7.51 -22.50
C THR A 794 29.67 7.93 -21.48
N SER A 795 28.38 7.82 -21.83
CA SER A 795 27.22 8.18 -21.01
C SER A 795 26.77 7.09 -20.02
N GLN A 796 27.37 5.90 -20.04
CA GLN A 796 26.82 4.74 -19.32
C GLN A 796 27.89 3.95 -18.55
N GLY A 797 27.48 3.38 -17.41
CA GLY A 797 28.20 2.40 -16.59
C GLY A 797 29.72 2.60 -16.56
N LYS A 798 30.45 1.68 -17.20
CA LYS A 798 31.91 1.67 -17.26
C LYS A 798 32.52 2.89 -17.94
N GLY A 799 31.94 3.36 -19.04
CA GLY A 799 32.47 4.53 -19.74
C GLY A 799 32.37 5.77 -18.86
N LEU A 800 31.25 5.95 -18.16
CA LEU A 800 31.07 7.07 -17.22
C LEU A 800 32.09 7.05 -16.07
N ILE A 801 32.31 5.88 -15.46
CA ILE A 801 33.29 5.70 -14.37
C ILE A 801 34.71 5.93 -14.89
N PHE A 802 35.03 5.40 -16.06
CA PHE A 802 36.32 5.59 -16.72
C PHE A 802 36.62 7.07 -16.95
N LEU A 803 35.66 7.80 -17.52
CA LEU A 803 35.75 9.23 -17.79
C LEU A 803 35.89 10.06 -16.50
N SER A 804 35.09 9.73 -15.49
CA SER A 804 35.16 10.41 -14.18
C SER A 804 36.49 10.16 -13.50
N THR A 805 37.03 8.94 -13.62
CA THR A 805 38.38 8.59 -13.15
C THR A 805 39.42 9.49 -13.81
N LEU A 806 39.43 9.61 -15.14
CA LEU A 806 40.35 10.52 -15.84
C LEU A 806 40.23 11.97 -15.35
N LEU A 807 39.02 12.48 -15.18
CA LEU A 807 38.81 13.86 -14.74
C LEU A 807 39.22 14.15 -13.31
N SER A 808 39.30 13.10 -12.48
CA SER A 808 39.80 13.21 -11.11
C SER A 808 41.33 13.21 -11.02
N LEU A 809 42.02 12.74 -12.06
CA LEU A 809 43.47 12.58 -12.06
C LEU A 809 44.20 13.92 -12.25
N PRO A 810 45.44 14.02 -11.73
CA PRO A 810 46.27 15.18 -11.96
C PRO A 810 46.84 15.21 -13.38
N VAL A 811 47.13 16.42 -13.87
CA VAL A 811 47.63 16.66 -15.24
C VAL A 811 48.88 15.81 -15.55
N PRO A 812 49.92 15.75 -14.69
CA PRO A 812 51.08 14.88 -14.93
C PRO A 812 50.70 13.41 -15.13
N LYS A 813 49.72 12.89 -14.39
CA LYS A 813 49.28 11.50 -14.53
C LYS A 813 48.54 11.28 -15.85
N LEU A 814 47.71 12.22 -16.29
CA LEU A 814 47.06 12.16 -17.60
C LEU A 814 48.08 12.09 -18.74
N PHE A 815 49.14 12.91 -18.69
CA PHE A 815 50.24 12.83 -19.66
C PHE A 815 51.05 11.54 -19.55
N GLN A 816 51.25 11.01 -18.34
CA GLN A 816 51.87 9.70 -18.15
C GLN A 816 51.07 8.60 -18.86
N ILE A 817 49.75 8.55 -18.68
CA ILE A 817 48.85 7.58 -19.32
C ILE A 817 48.88 7.76 -20.85
N LEU A 818 48.83 9.00 -21.32
CA LEU A 818 48.91 9.33 -22.74
C LEU A 818 50.22 8.88 -23.38
N SER A 819 51.35 9.01 -22.66
CA SER A 819 52.67 8.60 -23.13
C SER A 819 52.95 7.10 -23.05
N LYS A 820 52.27 6.40 -22.12
CA LYS A 820 52.47 4.97 -21.85
C LYS A 820 51.11 4.26 -21.68
N PRO A 821 50.26 4.24 -22.72
CA PRO A 821 48.96 3.59 -22.64
C PRO A 821 49.13 2.07 -22.53
N THR A 822 48.27 1.42 -21.76
CA THR A 822 48.20 -0.04 -21.71
C THR A 822 47.68 -0.61 -23.02
N ASP A 823 47.92 -1.90 -23.27
CA ASP A 823 47.35 -2.57 -24.44
C ASP A 823 45.83 -2.65 -24.38
N TYR A 824 45.26 -2.75 -23.16
CA TYR A 824 43.82 -2.61 -22.96
C TYR A 824 43.34 -1.25 -23.50
N LEU A 825 43.96 -0.16 -23.07
CA LEU A 825 43.57 1.20 -23.44
C LEU A 825 43.73 1.49 -24.94
N LYS A 826 44.80 1.00 -25.56
CA LYS A 826 45.03 1.17 -27.02
C LYS A 826 43.93 0.55 -27.87
N ASN A 827 43.33 -0.53 -27.38
CA ASN A 827 42.29 -1.27 -28.08
C ASN A 827 40.88 -0.78 -27.72
N LEU A 828 40.75 0.19 -26.80
CA LEU A 828 39.47 0.77 -26.44
C LEU A 828 39.04 1.86 -27.43
N THR A 829 37.76 1.82 -27.80
CA THR A 829 37.05 2.88 -28.50
C THR A 829 35.95 3.44 -27.60
N PHE A 830 35.70 4.74 -27.68
CA PHE A 830 34.73 5.42 -26.83
C PHE A 830 33.56 5.89 -27.67
N SER A 831 32.41 5.23 -27.55
CA SER A 831 31.20 5.65 -28.22
C SER A 831 30.64 6.88 -27.53
N ASN A 832 30.52 7.97 -28.28
CA ASN A 832 29.79 9.13 -27.83
C ASN A 832 28.39 9.12 -28.44
N GLU A 833 27.36 8.93 -27.62
CA GLU A 833 25.96 8.87 -28.07
C GLU A 833 25.47 10.21 -28.65
N TYR A 834 26.07 11.33 -28.22
CA TYR A 834 25.69 12.67 -28.69
C TYR A 834 26.31 13.00 -30.04
N SER A 835 27.58 12.66 -30.25
CA SER A 835 28.26 12.93 -31.53
C SER A 835 28.07 11.82 -32.57
N GLY A 836 27.66 10.62 -32.14
CA GLY A 836 27.60 9.42 -32.97
C GLY A 836 28.97 8.96 -33.49
N LYS A 837 30.06 9.48 -32.92
CA LYS A 837 31.44 9.17 -33.31
C LYS A 837 32.12 8.34 -32.23
N ASP A 838 32.96 7.44 -32.68
CA ASP A 838 33.86 6.68 -31.82
C ASP A 838 35.14 7.49 -31.64
N GLU A 839 35.42 7.84 -30.39
CA GLU A 839 36.61 8.57 -29.99
C GLU A 839 37.71 7.60 -29.58
N THR A 840 38.97 8.00 -29.76
CA THR A 840 40.11 7.21 -29.29
C THR A 840 40.44 7.53 -27.83
N TYR A 841 41.29 6.72 -27.21
CA TYR A 841 41.72 6.98 -25.83
C TYR A 841 42.44 8.32 -25.67
N TYR A 842 43.23 8.76 -26.68
CA TYR A 842 43.94 10.03 -26.57
C TYR A 842 43.00 11.22 -26.70
N ASP A 843 41.95 11.14 -27.52
CA ASP A 843 40.94 12.19 -27.62
C ASP A 843 40.23 12.41 -26.28
N VAL A 844 39.89 11.33 -25.60
CA VAL A 844 39.25 11.36 -24.28
C VAL A 844 40.18 11.92 -23.19
N ILE A 845 41.45 11.49 -23.15
CA ILE A 845 42.43 12.01 -22.18
C ILE A 845 42.70 13.50 -22.43
N ILE A 846 42.84 13.92 -23.69
CA ILE A 846 43.04 15.31 -24.07
C ILE A 846 41.81 16.14 -23.69
N CYS A 847 40.61 15.59 -23.87
CA CYS A 847 39.39 16.24 -23.42
C CYS A 847 39.38 16.39 -21.87
N ALA A 848 39.88 15.42 -21.11
CA ALA A 848 40.05 15.57 -19.66
C ALA A 848 41.05 16.69 -19.28
N ILE A 849 42.19 16.78 -19.98
CA ILE A 849 43.16 17.88 -19.83
C ILE A 849 42.52 19.23 -20.16
N TYR A 850 41.74 19.29 -21.23
CA TYR A 850 40.97 20.47 -21.63
C TYR A 850 39.98 20.90 -20.53
N CYS A 851 39.15 19.97 -20.02
CA CYS A 851 38.20 20.22 -18.93
C CYS A 851 38.89 20.81 -17.71
N ARG A 852 40.07 20.29 -17.37
CA ARG A 852 40.85 20.70 -16.23
C ARG A 852 41.33 22.15 -16.36
N LEU A 853 41.96 22.47 -17.48
CA LEU A 853 42.43 23.82 -17.78
C LEU A 853 41.29 24.82 -17.84
N TYR A 854 40.21 24.45 -18.51
CA TYR A 854 39.00 25.26 -18.61
C TYR A 854 38.46 25.61 -17.21
N SER A 855 38.49 24.67 -16.28
CA SER A 855 38.04 24.90 -14.90
C SER A 855 39.00 25.80 -14.12
N CYS A 856 40.31 25.59 -14.26
CA CYS A 856 41.32 26.46 -13.67
C CYS A 856 41.20 27.91 -14.18
N LEU A 857 40.84 28.09 -15.45
CA LEU A 857 40.59 29.41 -16.06
C LEU A 857 39.34 30.07 -15.49
N ILE A 858 38.20 29.36 -15.44
CA ILE A 858 36.94 29.89 -14.92
C ILE A 858 37.06 30.31 -13.47
N PHE A 859 37.58 29.41 -12.63
CA PHE A 859 37.61 29.63 -11.19
C PHE A 859 38.87 30.37 -10.73
N ASN A 860 39.84 30.58 -11.63
CA ASN A 860 41.14 31.20 -11.36
C ASN A 860 41.86 30.57 -10.15
N VAL A 861 41.93 29.24 -10.11
CA VAL A 861 42.58 28.50 -9.02
C VAL A 861 43.82 27.81 -9.56
N ARG A 862 45.00 28.25 -9.08
CA ARG A 862 46.33 27.72 -9.48
C ARG A 862 46.49 27.61 -11.01
N LEU A 863 45.96 28.61 -11.73
CA LEU A 863 46.02 28.66 -13.18
C LEU A 863 47.46 28.58 -13.68
N GLU A 864 48.35 29.38 -13.10
CA GLU A 864 49.78 29.41 -13.43
C GLU A 864 50.44 28.03 -13.32
N GLU A 865 50.28 27.37 -12.19
CA GLU A 865 50.88 26.05 -11.94
C GLU A 865 50.34 24.98 -12.89
N THR A 866 49.03 25.03 -13.20
CA THR A 866 48.41 24.09 -14.14
C THR A 866 48.92 24.31 -15.56
N LEU A 867 49.03 25.57 -16.00
CA LEU A 867 49.57 25.92 -17.31
C LEU A 867 51.03 25.49 -17.43
N PHE A 868 51.86 25.74 -16.40
CA PHE A 868 53.25 25.29 -16.38
C PHE A 868 53.37 23.76 -16.41
N SER A 869 52.55 23.06 -15.61
CA SER A 869 52.51 21.59 -15.64
C SER A 869 52.18 21.06 -17.03
N VAL A 870 51.18 21.63 -17.71
CA VAL A 870 50.85 21.22 -19.09
C VAL A 870 52.02 21.45 -20.05
N LEU A 871 52.75 22.57 -19.95
CA LEU A 871 53.91 22.84 -20.80
C LEU A 871 55.02 21.82 -20.56
N GLU A 872 55.42 21.63 -19.30
CA GLU A 872 56.48 20.71 -18.90
C GLU A 872 56.16 19.27 -19.35
N GLN A 873 54.93 18.82 -19.12
CA GLN A 873 54.51 17.47 -19.49
C GLN A 873 54.38 17.30 -21.00
N SER A 874 53.97 18.34 -21.74
CA SER A 874 53.95 18.34 -23.20
C SER A 874 55.36 18.23 -23.79
N GLU A 875 56.33 18.94 -23.21
CA GLU A 875 57.74 18.84 -23.62
C GLU A 875 58.33 17.45 -23.28
N SER A 876 58.01 16.91 -22.10
CA SER A 876 58.39 15.54 -21.72
C SER A 876 57.83 14.48 -22.69
N LEU A 877 56.57 14.64 -23.11
CA LEU A 877 55.92 13.76 -24.10
C LEU A 877 56.65 13.78 -25.45
N ILE A 878 57.12 14.95 -25.90
CA ILE A 878 57.92 15.09 -27.13
C ILE A 878 59.21 14.28 -27.02
N ASN A 879 59.92 14.47 -25.91
CA ASN A 879 61.24 13.88 -25.68
C ASN A 879 61.20 12.36 -25.42
N THR A 880 60.03 11.81 -25.07
CA THR A 880 59.87 10.38 -24.76
C THR A 880 59.91 9.53 -26.04
N SER A 881 60.95 8.73 -26.24
CA SER A 881 61.17 7.93 -27.46
C SER A 881 60.22 6.73 -27.66
N THR A 882 59.37 6.41 -26.67
CA THR A 882 58.60 5.15 -26.63
C THR A 882 57.28 5.17 -27.39
N VAL A 883 56.79 6.34 -27.82
CA VAL A 883 55.51 6.46 -28.56
C VAL A 883 55.77 6.45 -30.06
N ASP A 884 55.01 5.66 -30.81
CA ASP A 884 55.07 5.62 -32.27
C ASP A 884 54.91 7.02 -32.88
N SER A 885 55.69 7.31 -33.93
CA SER A 885 55.75 8.63 -34.54
C SER A 885 54.39 9.10 -35.09
N SER A 886 53.59 8.17 -35.65
CA SER A 886 52.26 8.51 -36.18
C SER A 886 51.24 8.80 -35.08
N LEU A 887 51.31 8.05 -33.98
CA LEU A 887 50.47 8.26 -32.80
C LEU A 887 50.83 9.57 -32.08
N LYS A 888 52.13 9.90 -31.99
CA LYS A 888 52.58 11.20 -31.47
C LYS A 888 51.97 12.35 -32.26
N ASP A 889 52.04 12.29 -33.60
CA ASP A 889 51.47 13.31 -34.47
C ASP A 889 49.96 13.50 -34.21
N ALA A 890 49.21 12.40 -34.06
CA ALA A 890 47.78 12.43 -33.75
C ALA A 890 47.48 13.05 -32.38
N ILE A 891 48.24 12.67 -31.34
CA ILE A 891 48.11 13.23 -29.99
C ILE A 891 48.37 14.75 -30.00
N PHE A 892 49.45 15.19 -30.65
CA PHE A 892 49.77 16.61 -30.73
C PHE A 892 48.77 17.40 -31.58
N GLU A 893 48.22 16.78 -32.63
CA GLU A 893 47.12 17.35 -33.40
C GLU A 893 45.87 17.55 -32.53
N SER A 894 45.43 16.52 -31.79
CA SER A 894 44.27 16.62 -30.90
C SER A 894 44.50 17.61 -29.76
N LEU A 895 45.69 17.65 -29.15
CA LEU A 895 46.06 18.65 -28.14
C LEU A 895 45.93 20.06 -28.73
N PHE A 896 46.60 20.33 -29.86
CA PHE A 896 46.58 21.66 -30.47
C PHE A 896 45.17 22.12 -30.81
N VAL A 897 44.32 21.22 -31.35
CA VAL A 897 42.91 21.53 -31.63
C VAL A 897 42.16 21.90 -30.35
N ALA A 898 42.34 21.13 -29.27
CA ALA A 898 41.73 21.41 -27.97
C ALA A 898 42.12 22.80 -27.44
N PHE A 899 43.41 23.13 -27.49
CA PHE A 899 43.92 24.41 -26.99
C PHE A 899 43.54 25.60 -27.87
N CYS A 900 43.51 25.44 -29.19
CA CYS A 900 43.00 26.49 -30.09
C CYS A 900 41.52 26.74 -29.88
N HIS A 901 40.74 25.67 -29.64
CA HIS A 901 39.33 25.81 -29.26
C HIS A 901 39.20 26.56 -27.93
N LEU A 902 39.97 26.19 -26.91
CA LEU A 902 39.98 26.86 -25.60
C LEU A 902 40.32 28.36 -25.74
N HIS A 903 41.39 28.67 -26.46
CA HIS A 903 41.83 30.04 -26.71
C HIS A 903 40.77 30.84 -27.47
N PHE A 904 40.10 30.23 -28.45
CA PHE A 904 38.99 30.87 -29.15
C PHE A 904 37.83 31.20 -28.20
N GLN A 905 37.40 30.24 -27.38
CA GLN A 905 36.30 30.43 -26.42
C GLN A 905 36.59 31.57 -25.44
N ILE A 906 37.85 31.71 -25.02
CA ILE A 906 38.29 32.76 -24.09
C ILE A 906 38.42 34.12 -24.78
N LYS A 907 38.96 34.16 -26.01
CA LYS A 907 39.23 35.41 -26.74
C LYS A 907 37.99 36.29 -26.95
N TRP A 908 36.82 35.66 -27.10
CA TRP A 908 35.55 36.37 -27.30
C TRP A 908 34.82 36.72 -26.00
N LYS A 909 35.31 36.27 -24.84
CA LYS A 909 34.70 36.51 -23.52
C LYS A 909 35.66 37.32 -22.65
N VAL A 910 35.68 38.64 -22.90
CA VAL A 910 36.55 39.61 -22.20
C VAL A 910 36.36 39.58 -20.67
N SER A 911 35.23 39.08 -20.18
CA SER A 911 34.92 38.89 -18.75
C SER A 911 35.56 37.64 -18.10
N THR A 912 36.15 36.72 -18.86
CA THR A 912 36.70 35.46 -18.31
C THR A 912 37.97 35.70 -17.48
N PHE A 913 38.78 36.71 -17.83
CA PHE A 913 39.95 37.08 -17.04
C PHE A 913 39.61 38.20 -16.07
N LYS A 914 39.83 37.96 -14.77
CA LYS A 914 39.64 38.99 -13.73
C LYS A 914 40.71 40.07 -13.78
N THR A 915 41.90 39.72 -14.27
CA THR A 915 43.04 40.64 -14.32
C THR A 915 43.77 40.55 -15.67
N ILE A 916 44.38 41.65 -16.08
CA ILE A 916 45.24 41.71 -17.27
C ILE A 916 46.39 40.70 -17.16
N GLN A 917 46.95 40.52 -15.97
CA GLN A 917 48.03 39.58 -15.70
C GLN A 917 47.66 38.12 -16.02
N GLN A 918 46.41 37.70 -15.75
CA GLN A 918 45.95 36.35 -16.09
C GLN A 918 45.88 36.13 -17.60
N LYS A 919 45.39 37.14 -18.32
CA LYS A 919 45.34 37.11 -19.77
C LYS A 919 46.74 37.02 -20.36
N GLU A 920 47.67 37.87 -19.89
CA GLU A 920 49.07 37.85 -20.33
C GLU A 920 49.76 36.52 -20.01
N LEU A 921 49.46 35.92 -18.86
CA LEU A 921 49.97 34.60 -18.49
C LEU A 921 49.44 33.52 -19.44
N TYR A 922 48.14 33.52 -19.73
CA TYR A 922 47.54 32.56 -20.64
C TYR A 922 48.01 32.74 -22.10
N ASP A 923 48.13 33.97 -22.57
CA ASP A 923 48.65 34.27 -23.91
C ASP A 923 50.11 33.78 -24.04
N ARG A 924 50.97 34.05 -23.04
CA ARG A 924 52.34 33.50 -22.98
C ARG A 924 52.37 31.98 -22.98
N PHE A 925 51.46 31.35 -22.24
CA PHE A 925 51.31 29.89 -22.25
C PHE A 925 50.95 29.39 -23.66
N MET A 926 49.98 30.00 -24.34
CA MET A 926 49.55 29.59 -25.67
C MET A 926 50.66 29.76 -26.72
N ASP A 927 51.45 30.83 -26.62
CA ASP A 927 52.62 31.05 -27.47
C ASP A 927 53.69 29.96 -27.22
N THR A 928 53.99 29.67 -25.95
CA THR A 928 54.98 28.66 -25.56
C THR A 928 54.54 27.26 -25.98
N LEU A 929 53.29 26.89 -25.72
CA LEU A 929 52.72 25.62 -26.14
C LEU A 929 52.73 25.50 -27.66
N SER A 930 52.39 26.56 -28.38
CA SER A 930 52.48 26.59 -29.84
C SER A 930 53.90 26.31 -30.31
N LEU A 931 54.92 26.93 -29.72
CA LEU A 931 56.33 26.68 -30.06
C LEU A 931 56.74 25.22 -29.80
N ILE A 932 56.34 24.65 -28.65
CA ILE A 932 56.57 23.24 -28.29
C ILE A 932 55.96 22.32 -29.36
N LEU A 933 54.70 22.56 -29.73
CA LEU A 933 53.98 21.75 -30.71
C LEU A 933 54.54 21.94 -32.13
N TYR A 934 55.01 23.15 -32.48
CA TYR A 934 55.61 23.45 -33.78
C TYR A 934 56.95 22.73 -33.98
N LYS A 935 57.77 22.66 -32.92
CA LYS A 935 59.04 21.94 -32.94
C LYS A 935 58.86 20.46 -33.31
N GLN A 936 57.74 19.86 -32.89
CA GLN A 936 57.47 18.44 -33.11
C GLN A 936 56.80 18.14 -34.45
N ILE A 937 55.76 18.89 -34.82
CA ILE A 937 54.97 18.62 -36.05
C ILE A 937 55.78 18.98 -37.32
N GLY A 938 56.70 19.95 -37.22
CA GLY A 938 57.49 20.45 -38.34
C GLY A 938 56.73 21.47 -39.21
N GLU A 939 57.48 22.41 -39.80
CA GLU A 939 56.93 23.64 -40.39
C GLU A 939 55.99 23.40 -41.59
N GLN A 940 56.27 22.38 -42.43
CA GLN A 940 55.44 22.08 -43.60
C GLN A 940 54.10 21.44 -43.21
N LYS A 941 54.12 20.43 -42.34
CA LYS A 941 52.88 19.82 -41.80
C LYS A 941 52.07 20.88 -41.06
N LEU A 942 52.74 21.80 -40.35
CA LEU A 942 52.07 22.88 -39.62
C LEU A 942 51.28 23.84 -40.52
N LYS A 943 51.76 24.20 -41.72
CA LYS A 943 51.01 25.07 -42.64
C LYS A 943 49.70 24.40 -43.11
N ILE A 944 49.77 23.11 -43.45
CA ILE A 944 48.59 22.31 -43.80
C ILE A 944 47.66 22.18 -42.60
N PHE A 945 48.25 21.94 -41.42
CA PHE A 945 47.56 21.74 -40.18
C PHE A 945 46.80 22.99 -39.75
N LYS A 946 47.41 24.19 -39.74
CA LYS A 946 46.75 25.46 -39.38
C LYS A 946 45.47 25.72 -40.19
N LYS A 947 45.48 25.40 -41.49
CA LYS A 947 44.29 25.50 -42.34
C LYS A 947 43.20 24.53 -41.90
N LYS A 948 43.55 23.26 -41.64
CA LYS A 948 42.63 22.23 -41.15
C LYS A 948 42.12 22.52 -39.74
N ILE A 949 42.93 23.09 -38.86
CA ILE A 949 42.55 23.42 -37.48
C ILE A 949 41.48 24.50 -37.46
N ASN A 950 41.63 25.58 -38.25
CA ASN A 950 40.61 26.61 -38.28
C ASN A 950 39.26 26.04 -38.73
N GLU A 951 39.26 25.07 -39.66
CA GLU A 951 38.07 24.35 -40.09
C GLU A 951 37.55 23.40 -38.99
N LYS A 952 38.42 22.60 -38.36
CA LYS A 952 38.07 21.72 -37.23
C LYS A 952 37.50 22.50 -36.05
N VAL A 953 38.14 23.58 -35.62
CA VAL A 953 37.68 24.47 -34.54
C VAL A 953 36.36 25.13 -34.93
N LYS A 954 36.18 25.56 -36.18
CA LYS A 954 34.90 26.10 -36.67
C LYS A 954 33.79 25.05 -36.70
N ASN A 955 34.11 23.79 -36.97
CA ASN A 955 33.14 22.69 -36.89
C ASN A 955 32.82 22.35 -35.42
N LEU A 956 33.82 22.38 -34.54
CA LEU A 956 33.65 22.27 -33.08
C LEU A 956 32.89 23.45 -32.45
N GLN A 957 32.75 24.58 -33.13
CA GLN A 957 31.84 25.63 -32.67
C GLN A 957 30.37 25.24 -32.84
N LYS A 958 30.06 24.37 -33.82
CA LYS A 958 28.74 23.75 -33.94
C LYS A 958 28.59 22.59 -32.97
N ASP A 959 29.72 21.98 -32.62
CA ASP A 959 29.84 20.74 -31.88
C ASP A 959 30.70 20.91 -30.60
N ASN A 960 30.10 21.11 -29.42
CA ASN A 960 30.79 21.27 -28.12
C ASN A 960 31.98 20.29 -27.92
N PHE A 961 33.21 20.80 -27.79
CA PHE A 961 34.42 19.97 -27.56
C PHE A 961 34.32 19.09 -26.29
N LEU A 962 33.42 19.45 -25.37
CA LEU A 962 33.10 18.69 -24.16
C LEU A 962 32.07 17.57 -24.38
N TYR A 963 31.65 17.26 -25.61
CA TYR A 963 30.66 16.22 -25.87
C TYR A 963 30.93 14.86 -25.26
N PRO A 964 32.19 14.37 -25.19
CA PRO A 964 32.46 13.10 -24.50
C PRO A 964 32.02 13.12 -23.02
N PHE A 965 31.81 14.31 -22.46
CA PHE A 965 31.39 14.53 -21.08
C PHE A 965 30.04 15.26 -20.94
N ASP A 966 29.32 15.53 -22.03
CA ASP A 966 28.02 16.19 -21.97
C ASP A 966 26.97 15.18 -21.47
N GLY A 967 26.21 15.53 -20.44
CA GLY A 967 25.31 14.59 -19.73
C GLY A 967 26.00 13.60 -18.77
N VAL A 968 27.33 13.56 -18.75
CA VAL A 968 28.19 12.65 -17.94
C VAL A 968 28.65 13.32 -16.65
N LEU A 969 28.90 14.64 -16.69
CA LEU A 969 29.51 15.37 -15.58
C LEU A 969 28.50 16.10 -14.70
N GLN A 970 28.05 15.44 -13.62
CA GLN A 970 27.51 16.18 -12.48
C GLN A 970 28.66 16.61 -11.56
N ARG A 971 29.13 17.84 -11.74
CA ARG A 971 30.02 18.45 -10.76
C ARG A 971 29.28 18.74 -9.47
N LEU A 972 29.78 18.21 -8.36
CA LEU A 972 29.09 18.31 -7.07
C LEU A 972 29.38 19.62 -6.32
N MET A 973 30.48 20.32 -6.66
CA MET A 973 30.87 21.59 -6.03
C MET A 973 30.48 22.83 -6.87
N VAL A 974 29.58 22.68 -7.84
CA VAL A 974 29.11 23.75 -8.73
C VAL A 974 27.72 24.20 -8.27
N GLY A 975 27.68 25.23 -7.42
CA GLY A 975 26.43 25.93 -7.07
C GLY A 975 25.79 26.66 -8.27
N GLY A 976 24.58 27.20 -8.09
CA GLY A 976 23.79 27.83 -9.17
C GLY A 976 24.52 28.94 -9.93
N ASN A 977 25.33 29.76 -9.25
CA ASN A 977 26.14 30.82 -9.87
C ASN A 977 27.24 30.23 -10.77
N HIS A 978 27.91 29.15 -10.34
CA HIS A 978 28.94 28.50 -11.15
C HIS A 978 28.33 27.81 -12.37
N LEU A 979 27.14 27.21 -12.23
CA LEU A 979 26.41 26.63 -13.34
C LEU A 979 25.99 27.70 -14.35
N ALA A 980 25.62 28.90 -13.89
CA ALA A 980 25.33 30.03 -14.76
C ALA A 980 26.57 30.48 -15.54
N VAL A 981 27.74 30.56 -14.88
CA VAL A 981 29.03 30.85 -15.56
C VAL A 981 29.39 29.75 -16.57
N GLU A 982 29.23 28.47 -16.21
CA GLU A 982 29.47 27.36 -17.15
C GLU A 982 28.49 27.40 -18.34
N LYS A 983 27.20 27.71 -18.11
CA LYS A 983 26.18 27.84 -19.16
C LYS A 983 26.43 29.05 -20.06
N GLU A 984 26.74 30.21 -19.50
CA GLU A 984 27.10 31.41 -20.25
C GLU A 984 28.33 31.15 -21.12
N MET A 985 29.27 30.33 -20.63
CA MET A 985 30.41 29.92 -21.45
C MET A 985 30.06 28.91 -22.56
N ARG A 986 29.09 28.01 -22.35
CA ARG A 986 28.61 27.04 -23.36
C ARG A 986 27.69 27.63 -24.43
N VAL A 987 26.97 28.71 -24.16
CA VAL A 987 26.01 29.28 -25.12
C VAL A 987 26.73 30.14 -26.17
N VAL A 988 26.83 29.60 -27.39
CA VAL A 988 26.83 30.36 -28.66
C VAL A 988 25.80 29.71 -29.59
N GLU A 989 24.76 30.47 -29.93
CA GLU A 989 23.86 30.32 -31.09
C GLU A 989 23.18 28.97 -31.37
N SER A 990 22.08 28.67 -30.66
CA SER A 990 20.94 27.99 -31.27
C SER A 990 19.80 28.99 -31.47
N LYS A 991 19.83 29.68 -32.63
CA LYS A 991 18.74 30.54 -33.14
C LYS A 991 18.15 31.53 -32.13
N VAL A 992 18.83 32.65 -31.89
CA VAL A 992 18.10 33.89 -31.57
C VAL A 992 17.47 34.36 -32.88
N PRO A 993 16.13 34.43 -33.03
CA PRO A 993 15.52 35.09 -34.17
C PRO A 993 15.98 36.54 -34.16
N SER A 994 16.37 37.06 -35.32
CA SER A 994 16.84 38.43 -35.53
C SER A 994 15.79 39.50 -35.17
N GLY A 995 15.52 39.71 -33.88
CA GLY A 995 14.58 40.74 -33.45
C GLY A 995 14.11 40.66 -32.00
N ILE A 996 15.01 40.71 -31.00
CA ILE A 996 14.70 41.24 -29.65
C ILE A 996 15.98 41.85 -29.05
N PHE A 997 16.52 42.91 -29.67
CA PHE A 997 17.41 43.89 -29.03
C PHE A 997 17.29 45.26 -29.74
N SER A 998 16.06 45.67 -30.04
CA SER A 998 15.73 47.01 -30.54
C SER A 998 14.69 47.66 -29.62
N SER A 999 15.09 47.99 -28.40
CA SER A 999 14.48 49.06 -27.56
C SER A 999 15.15 49.06 -26.18
N ALA A 1000 16.41 49.48 -26.13
CA ALA A 1000 16.91 50.20 -24.96
C ALA A 1000 17.26 51.60 -25.47
N THR A 1001 16.38 52.54 -25.16
CA THR A 1001 16.54 53.97 -25.41
C THR A 1001 17.84 54.46 -24.76
N SER A 1002 18.48 55.40 -25.46
CA SER A 1002 19.55 56.27 -25.00
C SER A 1002 19.53 56.54 -23.48
N ASP A 1003 20.51 56.00 -22.76
CA ASP A 1003 21.27 56.72 -21.75
C ASP A 1003 22.59 55.98 -21.46
N SER A 1004 23.59 56.78 -21.09
CA SER A 1004 25.05 56.59 -21.13
C SER A 1004 25.66 55.27 -20.60
N PRO A 1005 26.77 54.77 -21.20
CA PRO A 1005 27.58 53.67 -20.67
C PRO A 1005 28.57 54.18 -19.62
N ALA A 1006 28.17 54.21 -18.33
CA ALA A 1006 29.08 54.60 -17.25
C ALA A 1006 28.94 53.82 -15.93
N HIS A 1007 28.10 52.78 -15.82
CA HIS A 1007 27.89 52.08 -14.53
C HIS A 1007 27.97 50.55 -14.61
N PHE A 1008 28.92 50.00 -15.40
CA PHE A 1008 29.22 48.56 -15.35
C PHE A 1008 30.58 48.21 -14.74
N LEU A 1009 31.22 49.18 -14.10
CA LEU A 1009 32.34 49.00 -13.17
C LEU A 1009 32.19 50.01 -12.03
N ASP A 1010 31.24 49.73 -11.14
CA ASP A 1010 31.27 50.10 -9.73
C ASP A 1010 30.65 48.96 -8.91
#